data_AF-A0A0M0JYZ1-F1
#
_entry.id   AF-A0A0M0JYZ1-F1
#
_cell.length_a   1.000
_cell.length_b   1.000
_cell.length_c   1.000
_cell.angle_alpha   90.00
_cell.angle_beta   90.00
_cell.angle_gamma   90.00
#
_symmetry.space_group_name_H-M   'P 1'
#
loop_
_entity.id
_entity.type
_entity.pdbx_description
1 polymer ?
#
loop_
_entity_poly.entity_id
_entity_poly.type
_entity_poly.pdbx_seq_one_letter_code
_entity_poly.pdbx_strand_id
1 'polypeptide(L)'
;MLVLALAAIASWALSVIIHEACHILTALLLGWRGRVSLSFNHGLDSPVAASCALPGLGSQPRTEILVRHAGWVGSMLVALGITFGLGWSAVVALPFWWTAAGAVASDALGIVVLPTSGSGFACGNFGMLRITMVRGAQSAGLVTYEPTGSRGKGRVGRRCRVVNGKRTDLSELLLSKVEREVRGGGVRGVYPQPGEAWRLFQGHTRFATSSICNLVGCHPHQWMPAQEQTAWRRAYGREATVNGHTMHWVSERANVEGYITHNGDLDFFAWHGTTYALGDVQALLGRLLGRPMPSDVDSAAVAGLLDLLRPKGLWSASVRYGYVYGALASVGDLASHCDELADPIQLESIVRLCTTEWQGLLSEAEARGSEVAAQLLAANTGESGGESELLRCYERLMRERLHARVEAGTSDPVAFAAFEPIPLPGVVLARRVAMMGLITEACSAFFFGDLLRGTLELMANAQGSFGLVLSHSLDAGGEVVFASRGQTMSIAFYPALGCVTFGSEAAATKVCMGMQNPAPKPPKRTGPDPEAEEAEEAVSFRFDLDDVAGEVVLLRWGEAPQPPAMAQGASSGILAGGPGTRHLLCCAGHDRDAVEVCRLSGGGGTSGGGWWRKAGAEGTTERVLLCVNIVQHGEQVSMWQRRLQLDGNPLLSAPPNVLCADPVGRDLLDTPRILGEITADFDARGVAAKSANLVSAWTFTNKLRQRLKRHRSGTHDGSVDILITGCEVSLWVGEQFAADLQLVYPRLRIEVLSANKLLGQLGQTMPIPSLGFRFGAATHHFDQTIVLVLSHSGGTYAPLACCSLLSGFTSNIFVVTSELDTQAARAVRSV
;
A
#
# COMPACT_ATOMS: atom_id res chain seq x y z
N MET A 1 41.95 19.75 36.29
CA MET A 1 40.85 19.62 35.31
C MET A 1 41.26 18.75 34.12
N LEU A 2 42.21 19.18 33.27
CA LEU A 2 42.65 18.41 32.10
C LEU A 2 43.18 17.00 32.43
N VAL A 3 43.99 16.86 33.49
CA VAL A 3 44.52 15.56 33.94
C VAL A 3 43.42 14.60 34.41
N LEU A 4 42.39 15.12 35.10
CA LEU A 4 41.26 14.32 35.56
C LEU A 4 40.36 13.90 34.39
N ALA A 5 40.17 14.77 33.40
CA ALA A 5 39.44 14.46 32.18
C ALA A 5 40.16 13.38 31.35
N LEU A 6 41.49 13.49 31.18
CA LEU A 6 42.30 12.47 30.50
C LEU A 6 42.28 11.13 31.25
N ALA A 7 42.34 11.15 32.58
CA ALA A 7 42.25 9.94 33.40
C ALA A 7 40.87 9.26 33.26
N ALA A 8 39.77 10.05 33.25
CA ALA A 8 38.42 9.54 33.04
C ALA A 8 38.24 8.95 31.63
N ILE A 9 38.73 9.63 30.59
CA ILE A 9 38.67 9.14 29.19
C ILE A 9 39.48 7.85 29.02
N ALA A 10 40.70 7.80 29.57
CA ALA A 10 41.55 6.61 29.49
C ALA A 10 40.94 5.43 30.25
N SER A 11 40.36 5.69 31.43
CA SER A 11 39.69 4.67 32.25
C SER A 11 38.41 4.15 31.61
N TRP A 12 37.68 5.03 30.93
CA TRP A 12 36.50 4.69 30.14
C TRP A 12 36.86 3.88 28.88
N ALA A 13 37.91 4.25 28.13
CA ALA A 13 38.38 3.44 27.00
C ALA A 13 38.84 2.04 27.46
N LEU A 14 39.55 1.98 28.58
CA LEU A 14 40.01 0.72 29.16
C LEU A 14 38.85 -0.16 29.63
N SER A 15 37.80 0.41 30.24
CA SER A 15 36.63 -0.34 30.70
C SER A 15 35.88 -0.99 29.54
N VAL A 16 35.78 -0.28 28.42
CA VAL A 16 35.15 -0.79 27.19
C VAL A 16 35.98 -1.91 26.55
N ILE A 17 37.31 -1.76 26.47
CA ILE A 17 38.19 -2.81 25.94
C ILE A 17 38.08 -4.10 26.77
N ILE A 18 38.05 -3.96 28.10
CA ILE A 18 37.94 -5.10 29.01
C ILE A 18 36.57 -5.80 28.85
N HIS A 19 35.49 -5.03 28.69
CA HIS A 19 34.16 -5.57 28.41
C HIS A 19 34.15 -6.45 27.14
N GLU A 20 34.67 -5.94 26.02
CA GLU A 20 34.72 -6.70 24.76
C GLU A 20 35.64 -7.93 24.86
N ALA A 21 36.75 -7.80 25.59
CA ALA A 21 37.66 -8.91 25.83
C ALA A 21 36.98 -10.06 26.58
N CYS A 22 36.04 -9.78 27.49
CA CYS A 22 35.27 -10.83 28.17
C CYS A 22 34.45 -11.68 27.19
N HIS A 23 33.77 -11.05 26.23
CA HIS A 23 33.03 -11.80 25.21
C HIS A 23 33.96 -12.67 24.35
N ILE A 24 35.08 -12.10 23.90
CA ILE A 24 36.04 -12.80 23.04
C ILE A 24 36.69 -13.98 23.78
N LEU A 25 37.14 -13.77 25.02
CA LEU A 25 37.79 -14.81 25.82
C LEU A 25 36.83 -15.96 26.13
N THR A 26 35.58 -15.66 26.50
CA THR A 26 34.56 -16.69 26.72
C THR A 26 34.26 -17.45 25.43
N ALA A 27 34.18 -16.78 24.28
CA ALA A 27 33.96 -17.45 23.00
C ALA A 27 35.12 -18.39 22.63
N LEU A 28 36.37 -17.94 22.82
CA LEU A 28 37.57 -18.75 22.58
C LEU A 28 37.63 -19.97 23.52
N LEU A 29 37.31 -19.80 24.81
CA LEU A 29 37.27 -20.89 25.80
C LEU A 29 36.19 -21.93 25.47
N LEU A 30 35.08 -21.50 24.86
CA LEU A 30 34.00 -22.38 24.41
C LEU A 30 34.24 -22.96 23.01
N GLY A 31 35.45 -22.81 22.45
CA GLY A 31 35.89 -23.48 21.24
C GLY A 31 35.60 -22.73 19.93
N TRP A 32 35.16 -21.47 19.99
CA TRP A 32 34.99 -20.64 18.79
C TRP A 32 36.37 -20.28 18.19
N ARG A 33 36.52 -20.39 16.87
CA ARG A 33 37.79 -20.15 16.14
C ARG A 33 37.66 -19.18 14.94
N GLY A 34 36.66 -18.31 14.96
CA GLY A 34 36.41 -17.35 13.89
C GLY A 34 37.30 -16.10 13.94
N ARG A 35 37.14 -15.20 12.96
CA ARG A 35 37.76 -13.86 13.01
C ARG A 35 36.90 -12.91 13.81
N VAL A 36 37.50 -12.24 14.79
CA VAL A 36 36.85 -11.20 15.59
C VAL A 36 36.81 -9.91 14.78
N SER A 37 35.67 -9.22 14.75
CA SER A 37 35.59 -7.84 14.27
C SER A 37 35.24 -6.93 15.44
N LEU A 38 36.14 -6.00 15.74
CA LEU A 38 35.96 -4.94 16.72
C LEU A 38 35.71 -3.64 15.97
N SER A 39 34.64 -2.93 16.33
CA SER A 39 34.38 -1.57 15.86
C SER A 39 34.31 -0.62 17.06
N PHE A 40 34.98 0.52 16.94
CA PHE A 40 34.94 1.62 17.91
C PHE A 40 34.42 2.87 17.18
N ASN A 41 33.18 3.29 17.47
CA ASN A 41 32.63 4.50 16.86
C ASN A 41 32.88 5.73 17.74
N HIS A 42 33.83 6.58 17.34
CA HIS A 42 34.06 7.88 17.96
C HIS A 42 33.19 8.96 17.28
N GLY A 43 32.03 9.25 17.85
CA GLY A 43 31.23 10.44 17.54
C GLY A 43 31.04 11.28 18.80
N LEU A 44 31.20 12.60 18.70
CA LEU A 44 30.98 13.54 19.82
C LEU A 44 29.51 13.59 20.30
N ASP A 45 28.57 13.03 19.53
CA ASP A 45 27.12 13.12 19.77
C ASP A 45 26.46 11.78 20.16
N SER A 46 27.23 10.71 20.40
CA SER A 46 26.72 9.43 20.90
C SER A 46 27.63 8.89 22.00
N PRO A 47 27.11 8.23 23.06
CA PRO A 47 27.99 7.42 23.90
C PRO A 47 28.73 6.45 22.97
N VAL A 48 30.06 6.44 23.06
CA VAL A 48 30.91 5.62 22.19
C VAL A 48 30.51 4.16 22.40
N ALA A 49 29.89 3.59 21.39
CA ALA A 49 29.58 2.18 21.34
C ALA A 49 30.80 1.47 20.74
N ALA A 50 31.47 0.65 21.55
CA ALA A 50 32.25 -0.44 21.01
C ALA A 50 31.29 -1.59 20.72
N SER A 51 31.56 -2.35 19.67
CA SER A 51 30.83 -3.58 19.38
C SER A 51 31.80 -4.65 18.91
N CYS A 52 31.78 -5.81 19.56
CA CYS A 52 32.43 -7.03 19.07
C CYS A 52 31.43 -7.90 18.30
N ALA A 53 31.72 -8.14 17.01
CA ALA A 53 31.02 -9.15 16.23
C ALA A 53 31.83 -10.46 16.22
N LEU A 54 31.16 -11.57 16.58
CA LEU A 54 31.68 -12.94 16.55
C LEU A 54 30.91 -13.77 15.51
N PRO A 55 31.28 -13.71 14.22
CA PRO A 55 30.57 -14.41 13.15
C PRO A 55 30.48 -15.92 13.40
N GLY A 56 29.30 -16.51 13.15
CA GLY A 56 29.06 -17.94 13.28
C GLY A 56 28.70 -18.43 14.69
N LEU A 57 28.74 -17.57 15.72
CA LEU A 57 28.39 -17.95 17.10
C LEU A 57 26.91 -18.32 17.25
N GLY A 58 26.02 -17.69 16.47
CA GLY A 58 24.56 -17.96 16.47
C GLY A 58 24.14 -19.35 15.99
N SER A 59 25.10 -20.18 15.54
CA SER A 59 24.86 -21.60 15.24
C SER A 59 24.91 -22.51 16.48
N GLN A 60 25.32 -21.97 17.65
CA GLN A 60 25.42 -22.69 18.91
C GLN A 60 24.73 -21.92 20.05
N PRO A 61 23.43 -22.16 20.29
CA PRO A 61 22.62 -21.32 21.19
C PRO A 61 23.13 -21.26 22.65
N ARG A 62 23.68 -22.37 23.16
CA ARG A 62 24.24 -22.41 24.53
C ARG A 62 25.52 -21.59 24.65
N THR A 63 26.37 -21.64 23.62
CA THR A 63 27.62 -20.87 23.55
C THR A 63 27.33 -19.38 23.43
N GLU A 64 26.35 -19.00 22.61
CA GLU A 64 25.89 -17.63 22.45
C GLU A 64 25.38 -17.01 23.76
N ILE A 65 24.54 -17.74 24.50
CA ILE A 65 24.01 -17.27 25.80
C ILE A 65 25.15 -17.05 26.81
N LEU A 66 26.10 -17.98 26.90
CA LEU A 66 27.23 -17.87 27.82
C LEU A 66 28.17 -16.72 27.44
N VAL A 67 28.45 -16.55 26.16
CA VAL A 67 29.27 -15.43 25.66
C VAL A 67 28.57 -14.10 25.91
N ARG A 68 27.27 -14.00 25.65
CA ARG A 68 26.48 -12.78 25.90
C ARG A 68 26.48 -12.40 27.38
N HIS A 69 26.37 -13.37 28.29
CA HIS A 69 26.40 -13.05 29.72
C HIS A 69 27.81 -12.76 30.27
N ALA A 70 28.88 -13.10 29.56
CA ALA A 70 30.24 -12.82 30.00
C ALA A 70 30.57 -11.31 30.07
N GLY A 71 29.99 -10.50 29.18
CA GLY A 71 30.25 -9.05 29.10
C GLY A 71 29.82 -8.31 30.37
N TRP A 72 28.54 -8.45 30.75
CA TRP A 72 28.02 -7.78 31.95
C TRP A 72 28.61 -8.35 33.26
N VAL A 73 28.83 -9.67 33.35
CA VAL A 73 29.46 -10.29 34.53
C VAL A 73 30.89 -9.80 34.70
N GLY A 74 31.70 -9.83 33.62
CA GLY A 74 33.08 -9.37 33.65
C GLY A 74 33.19 -7.89 34.00
N SER A 75 32.32 -7.06 33.42
CA SER A 75 32.30 -5.61 33.69
C SER A 75 31.95 -5.30 35.14
N MET A 76 30.99 -6.02 35.73
CA MET A 76 30.63 -5.89 37.15
C MET A 76 31.78 -6.29 38.08
N LEU A 77 32.44 -7.42 37.81
CA LEU A 77 33.56 -7.89 38.62
C LEU A 77 34.74 -6.93 38.59
N VAL A 78 35.04 -6.35 37.41
CA VAL A 78 36.12 -5.37 37.25
C VAL A 78 35.77 -4.05 37.95
N ALA A 79 34.53 -3.56 37.81
CA ALA A 79 34.06 -2.37 38.52
C ALA A 79 34.15 -2.53 40.05
N LEU A 80 33.72 -3.68 40.57
CA LEU A 80 33.85 -4.03 41.98
C LEU A 80 35.32 -4.10 42.43
N GLY A 81 36.18 -4.75 41.65
CA GLY A 81 37.62 -4.89 41.95
C GLY A 81 38.36 -3.55 41.99
N ILE A 82 38.07 -2.65 41.04
CA ILE A 82 38.68 -1.31 41.00
C ILE A 82 38.21 -0.46 42.18
N THR A 83 36.92 -0.56 42.53
CA THR A 83 36.31 0.27 43.58
C THR A 83 36.71 -0.20 44.98
N PHE A 84 36.65 -1.50 45.25
CA PHE A 84 36.81 -2.06 46.59
C PHE A 84 38.15 -2.76 46.81
N GLY A 85 38.75 -3.33 45.76
CA GLY A 85 40.02 -4.07 45.87
C GLY A 85 41.26 -3.18 45.73
N LEU A 86 41.19 -2.16 44.87
CA LEU A 86 42.34 -1.29 44.58
C LEU A 86 42.21 0.13 45.16
N GLY A 87 41.02 0.53 45.63
CA GLY A 87 40.78 1.83 46.28
C GLY A 87 40.97 3.04 45.36
N TRP A 88 40.71 2.91 44.06
CA TRP A 88 40.95 3.99 43.10
C TRP A 88 39.93 5.12 43.27
N SER A 89 40.36 6.34 42.93
CA SER A 89 39.50 7.53 43.01
C SER A 89 38.22 7.36 42.17
N ALA A 90 37.14 8.02 42.61
CA ALA A 90 35.84 7.97 41.91
C ALA A 90 35.93 8.33 40.41
N VAL A 91 36.89 9.19 40.03
CA VAL A 91 37.13 9.60 38.64
C VAL A 91 37.54 8.43 37.73
N VAL A 92 38.22 7.43 38.29
CA VAL A 92 38.62 6.22 37.55
C VAL A 92 37.57 5.11 37.70
N ALA A 93 36.94 4.98 38.87
CA ALA A 93 35.96 3.93 39.11
C ALA A 93 34.62 4.15 38.37
N LEU A 94 34.17 5.40 38.25
CA LEU A 94 32.87 5.75 37.64
C LEU A 94 32.71 5.23 36.20
N PRO A 95 33.70 5.36 35.29
CA PRO A 95 33.63 4.78 33.95
C PRO A 95 33.38 3.26 33.90
N PHE A 96 33.95 2.50 34.83
CA PHE A 96 33.75 1.06 34.90
C PHE A 96 32.33 0.71 35.37
N TRP A 97 31.82 1.44 36.36
CA TRP A 97 30.42 1.30 36.78
C TRP A 97 29.44 1.70 35.68
N TRP A 98 29.76 2.75 34.91
CA TRP A 98 28.96 3.18 33.77
C TRP A 98 28.91 2.12 32.67
N THR A 99 30.06 1.56 32.31
CA THR A 99 30.16 0.47 31.32
C THR A 99 29.41 -0.76 31.79
N ALA A 100 29.54 -1.12 33.07
CA ALA A 100 28.89 -2.30 33.62
C ALA A 100 27.35 -2.11 33.77
N ALA A 101 26.87 -0.91 34.09
CA ALA A 101 25.45 -0.59 34.08
C ALA A 101 24.88 -0.63 32.65
N GLY A 102 25.62 -0.10 31.66
CA GLY A 102 25.28 -0.20 30.25
C GLY A 102 25.18 -1.66 29.78
N ALA A 103 26.17 -2.49 30.14
CA ALA A 103 26.21 -3.91 29.81
C ALA A 103 25.07 -4.72 30.45
N VAL A 104 24.72 -4.44 31.71
CA VAL A 104 23.55 -5.09 32.35
C VAL A 104 22.26 -4.69 31.64
N ALA A 105 22.13 -3.41 31.26
CA ALA A 105 20.94 -2.93 30.57
C ALA A 105 20.82 -3.50 29.14
N SER A 106 21.92 -3.66 28.39
CA SER A 106 21.91 -4.26 27.04
C SER A 106 21.82 -5.79 27.06
N ASP A 107 22.68 -6.44 27.85
CA ASP A 107 22.95 -7.87 27.70
C ASP A 107 22.06 -8.72 28.60
N ALA A 108 21.74 -8.24 29.80
CA ALA A 108 20.92 -8.96 30.77
C ALA A 108 19.43 -8.57 30.71
N LEU A 109 19.11 -7.30 30.47
CA LEU A 109 17.73 -6.79 30.48
C LEU A 109 17.16 -6.48 29.08
N GLY A 110 18.00 -6.35 28.05
CA GLY A 110 17.57 -6.03 26.68
C GLY A 110 16.92 -4.63 26.53
N ILE A 111 17.23 -3.71 27.44
CA ILE A 111 16.61 -2.38 27.56
C ILE A 111 17.29 -1.33 26.67
N VAL A 112 18.56 -1.50 26.31
CA VAL A 112 19.28 -0.58 25.42
C VAL A 112 19.28 -1.12 24.00
N VAL A 113 18.50 -0.47 23.13
CA VAL A 113 18.55 -0.63 21.67
C VAL A 113 19.78 0.13 21.17
N LEU A 114 20.96 -0.50 21.23
CA LEU A 114 22.05 -0.15 20.33
C LEU A 114 21.77 -0.82 18.97
N PRO A 115 22.18 -0.21 17.85
CA PRO A 115 21.94 -0.77 16.53
C PRO A 115 22.68 -2.10 16.48
N THR A 116 21.92 -3.21 16.52
CA THR A 116 22.46 -4.54 16.36
C THR A 116 23.17 -4.57 15.01
N SER A 117 24.49 -4.60 15.06
CA SER A 117 25.35 -4.82 13.92
C SER A 117 25.02 -6.19 13.33
N GLY A 118 24.46 -6.17 12.11
CA GLY A 118 24.28 -7.33 11.26
C GLY A 118 22.87 -7.93 11.27
N SER A 119 22.27 -7.96 10.08
CA SER A 119 21.13 -8.81 9.65
C SER A 119 19.70 -8.44 10.08
N GLY A 120 19.43 -7.18 10.42
CA GLY A 120 18.06 -6.67 10.49
C GLY A 120 17.56 -6.23 9.12
N PHE A 121 16.74 -7.03 8.45
CA PHE A 121 16.02 -6.61 7.24
C PHE A 121 14.78 -5.80 7.63
N ALA A 122 14.78 -4.50 7.31
CA ALA A 122 13.58 -3.68 7.36
C ALA A 122 12.72 -4.03 6.13
N CYS A 123 11.69 -4.84 6.36
CA CYS A 123 10.63 -5.15 5.40
C CYS A 123 10.19 -3.88 4.66
N GLY A 124 10.09 -3.95 3.32
CA GLY A 124 10.03 -2.80 2.40
C GLY A 124 9.09 -1.66 2.80
N ASN A 125 7.99 -1.94 3.50
CA ASN A 125 7.05 -0.91 3.94
C ASN A 125 7.63 0.14 4.91
N PHE A 126 8.70 -0.17 5.65
CA PHE A 126 9.20 0.71 6.71
C PHE A 126 10.25 1.72 6.23
N GLY A 127 11.09 1.34 5.27
CA GLY A 127 11.95 2.30 4.59
C GLY A 127 11.14 3.30 3.75
N MET A 128 9.97 2.88 3.21
CA MET A 128 9.03 3.79 2.53
C MET A 128 8.62 4.95 3.46
N LEU A 129 8.25 4.65 4.70
CA LEU A 129 7.84 5.66 5.68
C LEU A 129 8.94 6.71 5.92
N ARG A 130 10.21 6.29 5.98
CA ARG A 130 11.35 7.22 6.13
C ARG A 130 11.57 8.07 4.89
N ILE A 131 11.53 7.47 3.70
CA ILE A 131 11.63 8.20 2.42
C ILE A 131 10.56 9.30 2.36
N THR A 132 9.31 8.95 2.70
CA THR A 132 8.21 9.91 2.68
C THR A 132 8.31 10.93 3.81
N MET A 133 8.86 10.55 4.97
CA MET A 133 9.04 11.44 6.11
C MET A 133 10.01 12.60 5.83
N VAL A 134 11.16 12.34 5.19
CA VAL A 134 12.15 13.39 4.83
C VAL A 134 11.49 14.53 4.03
N ARG A 135 10.39 14.24 3.35
CA ARG A 135 9.63 15.18 2.54
C ARG A 135 8.57 15.98 3.33
N GLY A 136 8.55 15.88 4.66
CA GLY A 136 7.70 16.70 5.55
C GLY A 136 6.41 16.04 6.04
N ALA A 137 6.35 14.71 6.11
CA ALA A 137 5.17 14.02 6.64
C ALA A 137 4.92 14.38 8.12
N GLN A 138 3.66 14.67 8.45
CA GLN A 138 3.25 15.16 9.77
C GLN A 138 2.36 14.18 10.54
N SER A 139 1.76 13.19 9.87
CA SER A 139 1.06 12.10 10.55
C SER A 139 1.16 10.83 9.70
N ALA A 140 1.09 9.68 10.36
CA ALA A 140 1.15 8.41 9.68
C ALA A 140 0.33 7.36 10.43
N GLY A 141 -0.15 6.39 9.68
CA GLY A 141 -0.71 5.19 10.26
C GLY A 141 -0.48 3.96 9.42
N LEU A 142 -0.68 2.83 10.08
CA LEU A 142 -0.49 1.49 9.54
C LEU A 142 -1.59 0.59 10.08
N VAL A 143 -2.07 -0.34 9.27
CA VAL A 143 -2.88 -1.46 9.69
C VAL A 143 -2.28 -2.75 9.16
N THR A 144 -2.32 -3.78 9.98
CA THR A 144 -2.04 -5.17 9.58
C THR A 144 -3.08 -6.08 10.19
N TYR A 145 -3.20 -7.30 9.68
CA TYR A 145 -4.23 -8.25 10.12
C TYR A 145 -3.60 -9.44 10.84
N GLU A 146 -4.02 -9.65 12.08
CA GLU A 146 -3.62 -10.80 12.89
C GLU A 146 -4.65 -11.93 12.78
N PRO A 147 -4.21 -13.19 12.61
CA PRO A 147 -5.11 -14.34 12.72
C PRO A 147 -5.72 -14.43 14.12
N THR A 148 -7.02 -14.68 14.21
CA THR A 148 -7.69 -14.92 15.49
C THR A 148 -7.76 -16.41 15.83
N GLY A 149 -7.25 -16.77 17.01
CA GLY A 149 -7.36 -18.10 17.62
C GLY A 149 -6.39 -19.17 17.07
N SER A 150 -6.29 -20.30 17.77
CA SER A 150 -5.37 -21.43 17.48
C SER A 150 -5.64 -22.18 16.18
N ARG A 151 -6.67 -21.80 15.41
CA ARG A 151 -7.05 -22.40 14.12
C ARG A 151 -7.27 -21.39 12.98
N GLY A 152 -6.90 -20.11 13.15
CA GLY A 152 -7.01 -19.10 12.09
C GLY A 152 -8.45 -18.82 11.63
N LYS A 153 -9.42 -18.79 12.56
CA LYS A 153 -10.88 -18.73 12.29
C LYS A 153 -11.41 -17.34 11.88
N GLY A 154 -10.53 -16.40 11.58
CA GLY A 154 -10.83 -15.00 11.31
C GLY A 154 -9.57 -14.13 11.41
N ARG A 155 -9.66 -12.86 11.04
CA ARG A 155 -8.57 -11.90 11.15
C ARG A 155 -9.05 -10.60 11.80
N VAL A 156 -8.18 -9.94 12.54
CA VAL A 156 -8.45 -8.65 13.20
C VAL A 156 -7.39 -7.64 12.80
N GLY A 157 -7.84 -6.43 12.47
CA GLY A 157 -7.00 -5.29 12.16
C GLY A 157 -6.31 -4.73 13.41
N ARG A 158 -4.99 -4.57 13.33
CA ARG A 158 -4.17 -3.82 14.29
C ARG A 158 -3.81 -2.47 13.69
N ARG A 159 -4.70 -1.50 13.88
CA ARG A 159 -4.51 -0.14 13.38
C ARG A 159 -3.72 0.71 14.37
N CYS A 160 -2.56 1.21 13.93
CA CYS A 160 -1.71 2.15 14.65
C CYS A 160 -1.69 3.49 13.92
N ARG A 161 -1.84 4.60 14.67
CA ARG A 161 -1.76 5.97 14.14
C ARG A 161 -0.94 6.85 15.07
N VAL A 162 -0.16 7.75 14.49
CA VAL A 162 0.69 8.73 15.19
C VAL A 162 0.65 10.07 14.47
N VAL A 163 0.76 11.15 15.24
CA VAL A 163 0.98 12.51 14.73
C VAL A 163 2.36 12.94 15.17
N ASN A 164 3.12 13.51 14.25
CA ASN A 164 4.49 13.91 14.51
C ASN A 164 4.54 15.13 15.42
N GLY A 165 5.41 15.10 16.42
CA GLY A 165 5.77 16.27 17.20
C GLY A 165 6.78 17.14 16.45
N LYS A 166 7.10 18.32 17.02
CA LYS A 166 8.23 19.11 16.53
C LYS A 166 9.53 18.32 16.77
N ARG A 167 10.29 18.05 15.70
CA ARG A 167 11.61 17.37 15.74
C ARG A 167 11.58 15.90 16.18
N THR A 168 10.51 15.17 15.91
CA THR A 168 10.44 13.71 16.14
C THR A 168 10.48 12.92 14.84
N ASP A 169 10.93 11.66 14.89
CA ASP A 169 10.90 10.72 13.77
C ASP A 169 9.54 9.98 13.72
N LEU A 170 8.74 10.30 12.70
CA LEU A 170 7.40 9.77 12.49
C LEU A 170 7.43 8.26 12.21
N SER A 171 8.45 7.79 11.49
CA SER A 171 8.62 6.38 11.18
C SER A 171 8.94 5.59 12.45
N GLU A 172 9.85 6.08 13.28
CA GLU A 172 10.23 5.45 14.56
C GLU A 172 9.06 5.45 15.54
N LEU A 173 8.31 6.55 15.63
CA LEU A 173 7.11 6.64 16.45
C LEU A 173 6.05 5.63 16.04
N LEU A 174 5.75 5.53 14.74
CA LEU A 174 4.76 4.59 14.23
C LEU A 174 5.22 3.14 14.44
N LEU A 175 6.47 2.83 14.12
CA LEU A 175 7.05 1.50 14.25
C LEU A 175 7.09 1.03 15.69
N SER A 176 7.56 1.88 16.61
CA SER A 176 7.58 1.57 18.04
C SER A 176 6.19 1.29 18.57
N LYS A 177 5.17 1.98 18.05
CA LYS A 177 3.77 1.72 18.40
C LYS A 177 3.29 0.38 17.84
N VAL A 178 3.53 0.11 16.55
CA VAL A 178 3.17 -1.17 15.91
C VAL A 178 3.84 -2.34 16.61
N GLU A 179 5.14 -2.26 16.90
CA GLU A 179 5.88 -3.30 17.63
C GLU A 179 5.25 -3.57 18.98
N ARG A 180 4.85 -2.53 19.72
CA ARG A 180 4.22 -2.68 21.03
C ARG A 180 2.85 -3.36 20.93
N GLU A 181 2.02 -2.93 19.99
CA GLU A 181 0.66 -3.46 19.79
C GLU A 181 0.69 -4.92 19.30
N VAL A 182 1.56 -5.24 18.34
CA VAL A 182 1.69 -6.59 17.77
C VAL A 182 2.35 -7.56 18.75
N ARG A 183 3.38 -7.12 19.51
CA ARG A 183 3.98 -7.95 20.57
C ARG A 183 3.01 -8.19 21.73
N GLY A 184 2.21 -7.18 22.10
CA GLY A 184 1.17 -7.30 23.12
C GLY A 184 0.07 -8.30 22.76
N GLY A 185 -0.15 -8.55 21.46
CA GLY A 185 -1.09 -9.55 20.93
C GLY A 185 -0.61 -11.01 20.96
N GLY A 186 0.59 -11.29 21.48
CA GLY A 186 1.14 -12.65 21.57
C GLY A 186 1.81 -13.17 20.28
N VAL A 187 2.01 -12.31 19.28
CA VAL A 187 2.70 -12.65 18.02
C VAL A 187 4.22 -12.55 18.23
N ARG A 188 4.98 -13.60 17.86
CA ARG A 188 6.46 -13.59 17.88
C ARG A 188 7.00 -12.72 16.75
N GLY A 189 7.15 -11.43 17.03
CA GLY A 189 7.79 -10.45 16.14
C GLY A 189 6.85 -9.85 15.09
N VAL A 190 7.20 -8.63 14.65
CA VAL A 190 6.44 -7.91 13.61
C VAL A 190 6.61 -8.57 12.24
N TYR A 191 7.77 -9.19 12.00
CA TYR A 191 8.12 -9.78 10.71
C TYR A 191 7.59 -11.22 10.58
N PRO A 192 7.04 -11.60 9.42
CA PRO A 192 6.74 -13.00 9.14
C PRO A 192 8.03 -13.83 9.13
N GLN A 193 8.03 -14.97 9.81
CA GLN A 193 9.14 -15.91 9.79
C GLN A 193 9.15 -16.72 8.48
N PRO A 194 10.30 -17.29 8.05
CA PRO A 194 10.35 -18.18 6.90
C PRO A 194 9.31 -19.30 7.01
N GLY A 195 8.43 -19.42 6.00
CA GLY A 195 7.31 -20.37 5.96
C GLY A 195 5.96 -19.84 6.46
N GLU A 196 5.91 -18.68 7.12
CA GLU A 196 4.66 -18.06 7.54
C GLU A 196 3.87 -17.45 6.36
N ALA A 197 2.55 -17.31 6.52
CA ALA A 197 1.65 -16.67 5.55
C ALA A 197 2.11 -15.25 5.18
N TRP A 198 1.85 -14.85 3.93
CA TRP A 198 1.99 -13.46 3.49
C TRP A 198 1.25 -12.53 4.47
N ARG A 199 1.86 -11.37 4.78
CA ARG A 199 1.28 -10.36 5.66
C ARG A 199 1.13 -9.04 4.92
N LEU A 200 -0.07 -8.48 4.96
CA LEU A 200 -0.35 -7.13 4.48
C LEU A 200 -0.01 -6.11 5.57
N PHE A 201 0.76 -5.09 5.20
CA PHE A 201 0.90 -3.87 5.97
C PHE A 201 0.44 -2.72 5.09
N GLN A 202 -0.72 -2.17 5.40
CA GLN A 202 -1.33 -1.08 4.66
C GLN A 202 -1.17 0.20 5.46
N GLY A 203 -0.50 1.20 4.90
CA GLY A 203 -0.21 2.44 5.60
C GLY A 203 -0.27 3.65 4.70
N HIS A 204 -0.31 4.82 5.33
CA HIS A 204 -0.34 6.10 4.65
C HIS A 204 0.32 7.14 5.52
N THR A 205 1.17 7.96 4.91
CA THR A 205 1.77 9.15 5.54
C THR A 205 1.10 10.38 4.95
N ARG A 206 0.74 11.33 5.80
CA ARG A 206 0.06 12.56 5.40
C ARG A 206 1.00 13.74 5.59
N PHE A 207 1.12 14.55 4.55
CA PHE A 207 1.85 15.81 4.57
C PHE A 207 0.99 16.92 5.16
N ALA A 208 1.63 17.99 5.61
CA ALA A 208 0.92 19.22 5.96
C ALA A 208 0.25 19.77 4.71
N THR A 209 -1.07 19.69 4.62
CA THR A 209 -1.84 20.54 3.71
C THR A 209 -2.38 21.73 4.50
N SER A 210 -3.23 22.58 3.92
CA SER A 210 -3.86 23.72 4.62
C SER A 210 -4.64 23.33 5.90
N SER A 211 -4.87 22.03 6.15
CA SER A 211 -5.55 21.49 7.33
C SER A 211 -4.58 21.04 8.44
N ILE A 212 -5.00 21.21 9.70
CA ILE A 212 -4.26 20.74 10.89
C ILE A 212 -4.12 19.22 10.88
N CYS A 213 -2.88 18.72 10.98
CA CYS A 213 -2.64 17.29 11.18
C CYS A 213 -3.13 16.84 12.56
N ASN A 214 -4.06 15.90 12.57
CA ASN A 214 -4.63 15.32 13.78
C ASN A 214 -4.83 13.80 13.59
N LEU A 215 -5.07 13.07 14.69
CA LEU A 215 -5.29 11.62 14.64
C LEU A 215 -6.62 11.27 13.94
N VAL A 216 -7.62 12.15 13.98
CA VAL A 216 -8.97 11.91 13.46
C VAL A 216 -8.95 11.83 11.93
N GLY A 217 -8.19 12.70 11.27
CA GLY A 217 -7.94 12.70 9.83
C GLY A 217 -6.75 11.85 9.39
N CYS A 218 -6.18 11.03 10.28
CA CYS A 218 -5.07 10.14 9.95
C CYS A 218 -5.58 8.75 9.53
N HIS A 219 -5.08 8.28 8.39
CA HIS A 219 -5.28 6.92 7.87
C HIS A 219 -4.62 5.84 8.75
N PRO A 220 -4.92 4.55 8.52
CA PRO A 220 -6.03 4.04 7.70
C PRO A 220 -7.40 4.36 8.31
N HIS A 221 -8.38 4.69 7.47
CA HIS A 221 -9.74 4.99 7.91
C HIS A 221 -10.60 3.73 7.91
N GLN A 222 -11.55 3.70 8.82
CA GLN A 222 -12.59 2.67 8.94
C GLN A 222 -13.88 3.40 9.34
N TRP A 223 -15.03 2.96 8.85
CA TRP A 223 -16.33 3.45 9.33
C TRP A 223 -16.86 2.58 10.44
N MET A 224 -17.06 1.29 10.15
CA MET A 224 -17.50 0.32 11.13
C MET A 224 -16.32 -0.14 12.00
N PRO A 225 -16.52 -0.30 13.32
CA PRO A 225 -15.51 -0.90 14.19
C PRO A 225 -15.43 -2.39 13.89
N ALA A 226 -14.39 -3.07 14.40
CA ALA A 226 -14.40 -4.53 14.41
C ALA A 226 -15.68 -5.05 15.09
N GLN A 227 -16.46 -5.82 14.35
CA GLN A 227 -17.70 -6.42 14.84
C GLN A 227 -17.68 -7.91 14.54
N GLU A 228 -17.99 -8.73 15.55
CA GLU A 228 -18.12 -10.16 15.36
C GLU A 228 -19.45 -10.48 14.68
N GLN A 229 -19.39 -10.99 13.46
CA GLN A 229 -20.55 -11.36 12.66
C GLN A 229 -20.44 -12.80 12.19
N THR A 230 -21.58 -13.38 11.79
CA THR A 230 -21.61 -14.70 11.15
C THR A 230 -21.24 -14.53 9.69
N ALA A 231 -20.01 -14.90 9.34
CA ALA A 231 -19.50 -14.87 7.98
C ALA A 231 -19.61 -16.25 7.35
N TRP A 232 -20.06 -16.28 6.10
CA TRP A 232 -20.15 -17.47 5.29
C TRP A 232 -19.02 -17.46 4.29
N ARG A 233 -18.21 -18.51 4.30
CA ARG A 233 -17.16 -18.69 3.31
C ARG A 233 -17.16 -20.10 2.78
N ARG A 234 -16.56 -20.25 1.62
CA ARG A 234 -16.26 -21.56 1.07
C ARG A 234 -15.06 -22.17 1.79
N ALA A 235 -15.16 -23.45 2.11
CA ALA A 235 -14.04 -24.28 2.51
C ALA A 235 -13.89 -25.47 1.55
N TYR A 236 -12.64 -25.85 1.31
CA TYR A 236 -12.29 -27.04 0.55
C TYR A 236 -12.02 -28.18 1.53
N GLY A 237 -12.66 -29.33 1.32
CA GLY A 237 -12.39 -30.54 2.10
C GLY A 237 -10.97 -31.05 1.89
N ARG A 238 -10.33 -31.56 2.95
CA ARG A 238 -9.02 -32.21 2.89
C ARG A 238 -9.07 -33.63 2.27
N GLU A 239 -10.25 -34.23 2.16
CA GLU A 239 -10.40 -35.54 1.56
C GLU A 239 -10.46 -35.41 0.04
N ALA A 240 -9.36 -35.78 -0.62
CA ALA A 240 -9.33 -36.03 -2.04
C ALA A 240 -10.17 -37.29 -2.31
N THR A 241 -11.42 -37.12 -2.72
CA THR A 241 -12.11 -38.20 -3.40
C THR A 241 -11.63 -38.26 -4.85
N VAL A 242 -11.76 -39.43 -5.46
CA VAL A 242 -11.25 -39.79 -6.80
C VAL A 242 -11.71 -38.83 -7.92
N ASN A 243 -12.67 -37.94 -7.65
CA ASN A 243 -13.25 -36.97 -8.59
C ASN A 243 -13.14 -35.49 -8.16
N GLY A 244 -12.24 -35.13 -7.24
CA GLY A 244 -11.97 -33.73 -6.86
C GLY A 244 -12.45 -33.33 -5.47
N HIS A 245 -12.02 -32.15 -5.02
CA HIS A 245 -12.33 -31.62 -3.69
C HIS A 245 -13.83 -31.30 -3.55
N THR A 246 -14.50 -31.91 -2.56
CA THR A 246 -15.88 -31.54 -2.22
C THR A 246 -15.89 -30.13 -1.62
N MET A 247 -16.44 -29.18 -2.36
CA MET A 247 -16.69 -27.83 -1.88
C MET A 247 -17.81 -27.86 -0.84
N HIS A 248 -17.60 -27.24 0.32
CA HIS A 248 -18.64 -27.01 1.30
C HIS A 248 -18.63 -25.56 1.78
N TRP A 249 -19.80 -25.06 2.17
CA TRP A 249 -19.94 -23.76 2.81
C TRP A 249 -19.78 -23.92 4.32
N VAL A 250 -19.03 -23.02 4.94
CA VAL A 250 -18.89 -22.96 6.39
C VAL A 250 -19.33 -21.60 6.89
N SER A 251 -20.13 -21.61 7.95
CA SER A 251 -20.37 -20.41 8.77
C SER A 251 -19.34 -20.34 9.88
N GLU A 252 -18.74 -19.18 10.08
CA GLU A 252 -17.90 -18.91 11.23
C GLU A 252 -18.23 -17.54 11.84
N ARG A 253 -18.03 -17.43 13.15
CA ARG A 253 -18.04 -16.13 13.84
C ARG A 253 -16.68 -15.48 13.55
N ALA A 254 -16.68 -14.41 12.77
CA ALA A 254 -15.48 -13.70 12.36
C ALA A 254 -15.61 -12.21 12.66
N ASN A 255 -14.48 -11.56 12.94
CA ASN A 255 -14.43 -10.11 13.03
C ASN A 255 -14.51 -9.52 11.62
N VAL A 256 -15.44 -8.57 11.45
CA VAL A 256 -15.69 -7.85 10.20
C VAL A 256 -15.28 -6.40 10.39
N GLU A 257 -14.35 -5.95 9.57
CA GLU A 257 -13.88 -4.56 9.49
C GLU A 257 -13.18 -4.31 8.15
N GLY A 258 -13.44 -3.13 7.57
CA GLY A 258 -12.75 -2.61 6.38
C GLY A 258 -11.78 -1.49 6.73
N TYR A 259 -10.66 -1.43 6.01
CA TYR A 259 -9.71 -0.32 6.10
C TYR A 259 -9.37 0.23 4.72
N ILE A 260 -9.32 1.56 4.65
CA ILE A 260 -8.87 2.28 3.45
C ILE A 260 -7.69 3.20 3.76
N THR A 261 -6.78 3.28 2.79
CA THR A 261 -5.82 4.38 2.66
C THR A 261 -6.15 5.08 1.37
N HIS A 262 -6.26 6.41 1.43
CA HIS A 262 -6.77 7.22 0.35
C HIS A 262 -5.89 8.45 0.22
N ASN A 263 -5.36 8.66 -0.97
CA ASN A 263 -4.78 9.91 -1.40
C ASN A 263 -5.69 10.50 -2.46
N GLY A 264 -6.11 11.77 -2.31
CA GLY A 264 -7.09 12.41 -3.17
C GLY A 264 -8.31 12.87 -2.40
N ASP A 265 -9.39 13.12 -3.14
CA ASP A 265 -10.62 13.76 -2.65
C ASP A 265 -11.84 13.02 -3.21
N LEU A 266 -12.82 12.71 -2.34
CA LEU A 266 -14.17 12.30 -2.76
C LEU A 266 -15.09 13.52 -2.79
N ASP A 267 -15.48 13.96 -3.98
CA ASP A 267 -16.34 15.13 -4.16
C ASP A 267 -17.83 14.75 -4.17
N PHE A 268 -18.16 13.73 -4.96
CA PHE A 268 -19.54 13.28 -5.16
C PHE A 268 -19.64 11.76 -5.28
N PHE A 269 -20.83 11.23 -5.02
CA PHE A 269 -21.15 9.83 -5.26
C PHE A 269 -22.52 9.69 -5.93
N ALA A 270 -22.63 8.82 -6.93
CA ALA A 270 -23.88 8.58 -7.63
C ALA A 270 -24.65 7.38 -7.05
N TRP A 271 -25.91 7.59 -6.67
CA TRP A 271 -26.88 6.52 -6.43
C TRP A 271 -28.09 6.70 -7.33
N HIS A 272 -28.50 5.64 -8.02
CA HIS A 272 -29.70 5.62 -8.88
C HIS A 272 -29.76 6.75 -9.92
N GLY A 273 -28.60 7.11 -10.48
CA GLY A 273 -28.49 8.21 -11.45
C GLY A 273 -28.52 9.61 -10.84
N THR A 274 -28.72 9.75 -9.53
CA THR A 274 -28.63 11.02 -8.79
C THR A 274 -27.23 11.15 -8.19
N THR A 275 -26.61 12.31 -8.35
CA THR A 275 -25.26 12.60 -7.83
C THR A 275 -25.39 13.39 -6.53
N TYR A 276 -24.81 12.86 -5.46
CA TYR A 276 -24.86 13.43 -4.11
C TYR A 276 -23.52 14.07 -3.76
N ALA A 277 -23.55 15.24 -3.14
CA ALA A 277 -22.34 15.86 -2.60
C ALA A 277 -21.84 15.08 -1.38
N LEU A 278 -20.54 15.22 -1.06
CA LEU A 278 -19.91 14.52 0.06
C LEU A 278 -20.72 14.61 1.38
N GLY A 279 -21.26 15.79 1.72
CA GLY A 279 -22.05 15.97 2.93
C GLY A 279 -23.33 15.10 2.98
N ASP A 280 -24.02 14.99 1.85
CA ASP A 280 -25.21 14.14 1.73
C ASP A 280 -24.84 12.66 1.79
N VAL A 281 -23.74 12.27 1.13
CA VAL A 281 -23.18 10.91 1.19
C VAL A 281 -22.85 10.53 2.63
N GLN A 282 -22.21 11.43 3.38
CA GLN A 282 -21.86 11.22 4.80
C GLN A 282 -23.10 11.04 5.68
N ALA A 283 -24.15 11.85 5.47
CA ALA A 283 -25.42 11.74 6.19
C ALA A 283 -26.14 10.41 5.89
N LEU A 284 -26.25 10.06 4.60
CA LEU A 284 -26.86 8.82 4.14
C LEU A 284 -26.13 7.59 4.71
N LEU A 285 -24.80 7.56 4.66
CA LEU A 285 -24.01 6.48 5.26
C LEU A 285 -24.24 6.37 6.78
N GLY A 286 -24.38 7.50 7.47
CA GLY A 286 -24.70 7.55 8.90
C GLY A 286 -25.98 6.79 9.23
N ARG A 287 -27.02 6.98 8.41
CA ARG A 287 -28.30 6.29 8.55
C ARG A 287 -28.22 4.83 8.12
N LEU A 288 -27.71 4.56 6.91
CA LEU A 288 -27.67 3.24 6.29
C LEU A 288 -26.78 2.24 7.06
N LEU A 289 -25.66 2.70 7.61
CA LEU A 289 -24.75 1.86 8.41
C LEU A 289 -25.13 1.84 9.89
N GLY A 290 -26.12 2.63 10.31
CA GLY A 290 -26.57 2.72 11.70
C GLY A 290 -25.52 3.22 12.67
N ARG A 291 -24.55 4.00 12.17
CA ARG A 291 -23.41 4.49 12.96
C ARG A 291 -23.02 5.89 12.51
N PRO A 292 -22.83 6.84 13.44
CA PRO A 292 -22.38 8.17 13.08
C PRO A 292 -21.00 8.12 12.41
N MET A 293 -20.79 9.07 11.52
CA MET A 293 -19.52 9.25 10.82
C MET A 293 -18.35 9.36 11.82
N PRO A 294 -17.26 8.59 11.64
CA PRO A 294 -16.16 8.52 12.60
C PRO A 294 -15.21 9.75 12.56
N SER A 295 -15.23 10.50 11.45
CA SER A 295 -14.35 11.63 11.16
C SER A 295 -14.95 12.44 10.02
N ASP A 296 -14.80 13.77 10.05
CA ASP A 296 -15.33 14.70 9.05
C ASP A 296 -14.58 14.69 7.71
N VAL A 297 -13.49 13.93 7.61
CA VAL A 297 -12.73 13.77 6.37
C VAL A 297 -13.48 12.91 5.36
N ASP A 298 -13.33 13.27 4.09
CA ASP A 298 -13.88 12.57 2.92
C ASP A 298 -13.56 11.06 2.89
N SER A 299 -12.36 10.71 3.34
CA SER A 299 -11.84 9.35 3.38
C SER A 299 -12.58 8.46 4.37
N ALA A 300 -13.25 9.05 5.37
CA ALA A 300 -14.18 8.31 6.21
C ALA A 300 -15.39 7.84 5.39
N ALA A 301 -15.96 8.71 4.53
CA ALA A 301 -17.06 8.33 3.64
C ALA A 301 -16.65 7.23 2.67
N VAL A 302 -15.42 7.27 2.11
CA VAL A 302 -14.87 6.16 1.31
C VAL A 302 -14.84 4.85 2.09
N ALA A 303 -14.47 4.87 3.38
CA ALA A 303 -14.52 3.68 4.24
C ALA A 303 -15.96 3.19 4.49
N GLY A 304 -16.93 4.11 4.64
CA GLY A 304 -18.34 3.75 4.77
C GLY A 304 -18.91 3.16 3.48
N LEU A 305 -18.52 3.68 2.32
CA LEU A 305 -18.86 3.09 1.02
C LEU A 305 -18.28 1.68 0.89
N LEU A 306 -17.04 1.42 1.34
CA LEU A 306 -16.48 0.07 1.38
C LEU A 306 -17.34 -0.87 2.25
N ASP A 307 -17.76 -0.44 3.44
CA ASP A 307 -18.60 -1.24 4.35
C ASP A 307 -20.01 -1.52 3.78
N LEU A 308 -20.51 -0.66 2.88
CA LEU A 308 -21.76 -0.87 2.15
C LEU A 308 -21.58 -1.78 0.92
N LEU A 309 -20.49 -1.59 0.16
CA LEU A 309 -20.27 -2.18 -1.17
C LEU A 309 -19.54 -3.53 -1.14
N ARG A 310 -18.98 -3.95 0.00
CA ARG A 310 -18.36 -5.27 0.17
C ARG A 310 -19.22 -6.20 1.06
N PRO A 311 -20.34 -6.76 0.56
CA PRO A 311 -21.22 -7.63 1.35
C PRO A 311 -20.97 -9.14 1.27
N LYS A 312 -20.07 -9.65 0.41
CA LYS A 312 -19.97 -11.11 0.13
C LYS A 312 -19.87 -11.98 1.38
N GLY A 313 -20.74 -12.98 1.50
CA GLY A 313 -20.76 -13.89 2.65
C GLY A 313 -21.31 -13.29 3.95
N LEU A 314 -21.86 -12.07 3.93
CA LEU A 314 -22.46 -11.40 5.10
C LEU A 314 -23.91 -11.00 4.80
N TRP A 315 -24.89 -11.76 5.30
CA TRP A 315 -26.31 -11.43 5.08
C TRP A 315 -26.70 -10.05 5.61
N SER A 316 -26.14 -9.61 6.73
CA SER A 316 -26.35 -8.27 7.30
C SER A 316 -25.94 -7.16 6.32
N ALA A 317 -24.79 -7.28 5.66
CA ALA A 317 -24.31 -6.32 4.67
C ALA A 317 -25.05 -6.47 3.34
N SER A 318 -25.34 -7.70 2.92
CA SER A 318 -26.09 -7.99 1.69
C SER A 318 -27.51 -7.43 1.72
N VAL A 319 -28.23 -7.55 2.83
CA VAL A 319 -29.58 -6.98 2.97
C VAL A 319 -29.53 -5.46 2.94
N ARG A 320 -28.53 -4.83 3.57
CA ARG A 320 -28.32 -3.37 3.45
C ARG A 320 -28.02 -2.95 2.01
N TYR A 321 -27.14 -3.68 1.33
CA TYR A 321 -26.86 -3.46 -0.08
C TYR A 321 -28.15 -3.58 -0.91
N GLY A 322 -28.92 -4.65 -0.71
CA GLY A 322 -30.19 -4.85 -1.42
C GLY A 322 -31.24 -3.79 -1.10
N TYR A 323 -31.27 -3.27 0.13
CA TYR A 323 -32.14 -2.16 0.47
C TYR A 323 -31.80 -0.92 -0.36
N VAL A 324 -30.51 -0.53 -0.40
CA VAL A 324 -30.05 0.60 -1.20
C VAL A 324 -30.25 0.34 -2.69
N TYR A 325 -29.62 -0.69 -3.25
CA TYR A 325 -29.55 -0.92 -4.68
C TYR A 325 -30.80 -1.54 -5.31
N GLY A 326 -31.67 -2.16 -4.50
CA GLY A 326 -32.88 -2.83 -4.95
C GLY A 326 -34.16 -2.14 -4.49
N ALA A 327 -34.36 -1.98 -3.18
CA ALA A 327 -35.61 -1.41 -2.64
C ALA A 327 -35.75 0.08 -2.94
N LEU A 328 -34.66 0.85 -2.80
CA LEU A 328 -34.64 2.30 -2.96
C LEU A 328 -34.37 2.75 -4.41
N ALA A 329 -34.23 1.81 -5.36
CA ALA A 329 -33.83 2.09 -6.74
C ALA A 329 -34.74 3.06 -7.51
N SER A 330 -35.97 3.26 -7.05
CA SER A 330 -36.99 4.12 -7.67
C SER A 330 -37.44 5.30 -6.80
N VAL A 331 -36.86 5.48 -5.61
CA VAL A 331 -37.26 6.51 -4.64
C VAL A 331 -36.83 7.91 -5.07
N GLY A 332 -35.89 8.02 -6.02
CA GLY A 332 -35.38 9.31 -6.50
C GLY A 332 -34.29 9.85 -5.59
N ASP A 333 -34.48 11.07 -5.08
CA ASP A 333 -33.52 11.76 -4.22
C ASP A 333 -33.54 11.19 -2.78
N LEU A 334 -32.52 10.41 -2.44
CA LEU A 334 -32.34 9.78 -1.14
C LEU A 334 -32.05 10.80 -0.04
N ALA A 335 -31.36 11.91 -0.34
CA ALA A 335 -30.92 12.87 0.67
C ALA A 335 -32.11 13.60 1.29
N SER A 336 -33.10 13.97 0.47
CA SER A 336 -34.38 14.55 0.92
C SER A 336 -35.18 13.63 1.84
N HIS A 337 -34.90 12.33 1.84
CA HIS A 337 -35.60 11.31 2.61
C HIS A 337 -34.70 10.60 3.64
N CYS A 338 -33.54 11.16 3.97
CA CYS A 338 -32.54 10.50 4.82
C CYS A 338 -33.13 10.02 6.16
N ASP A 339 -33.99 10.81 6.81
CA ASP A 339 -34.61 10.45 8.09
C ASP A 339 -35.68 9.35 7.99
N GLU A 340 -36.21 9.11 6.79
CA GLU A 340 -37.20 8.08 6.51
C GLU A 340 -36.55 6.73 6.18
N LEU A 341 -35.25 6.68 5.87
CA LEU A 341 -34.58 5.44 5.48
C LEU A 341 -34.49 4.44 6.65
N ALA A 342 -34.49 3.14 6.32
CA ALA A 342 -34.30 2.07 7.28
C ALA A 342 -32.87 2.05 7.82
N ASP A 343 -32.71 1.91 9.13
CA ASP A 343 -31.41 1.57 9.73
C ASP A 343 -31.20 0.05 9.80
N PRO A 344 -29.98 -0.42 10.15
CA PRO A 344 -29.68 -1.84 10.22
C PRO A 344 -30.58 -2.64 11.18
N ILE A 345 -31.12 -2.03 12.24
CA ILE A 345 -31.98 -2.73 13.21
C ILE A 345 -33.31 -3.07 12.54
N GLN A 346 -33.85 -2.13 11.75
CA GLN A 346 -35.11 -2.32 11.02
C GLN A 346 -34.99 -3.35 9.89
N LEU A 347 -33.79 -3.69 9.45
CA LEU A 347 -33.52 -4.71 8.42
C LEU A 347 -33.23 -6.11 8.99
N GLU A 348 -33.10 -6.26 10.31
CA GLU A 348 -32.67 -7.49 10.99
C GLU A 348 -33.63 -8.68 10.75
N SER A 349 -34.94 -8.43 10.62
CA SER A 349 -35.92 -9.48 10.33
C SER A 349 -35.65 -10.17 8.99
N ILE A 350 -35.26 -9.40 7.97
CA ILE A 350 -34.92 -9.89 6.64
C ILE A 350 -33.58 -10.63 6.67
N VAL A 351 -32.60 -10.11 7.42
CA VAL A 351 -31.30 -10.77 7.63
C VAL A 351 -31.50 -12.17 8.23
N ARG A 352 -32.39 -12.30 9.23
CA ARG A 352 -32.73 -13.60 9.83
C ARG A 352 -33.39 -14.53 8.84
N LEU A 353 -34.35 -14.04 8.06
CA LEU A 353 -34.99 -14.84 7.00
C LEU A 353 -33.97 -15.36 5.99
N CYS A 354 -33.12 -14.49 5.44
CA CYS A 354 -32.07 -14.89 4.51
C CYS A 354 -31.11 -15.91 5.14
N THR A 355 -30.76 -15.74 6.41
CA THR A 355 -29.89 -16.69 7.12
C THR A 355 -30.55 -18.05 7.28
N THR A 356 -31.83 -18.10 7.66
CA THR A 356 -32.59 -19.35 7.82
C THR A 356 -32.78 -20.09 6.51
N GLU A 357 -33.18 -19.39 5.44
CA GLU A 357 -33.37 -20.01 4.12
C GLU A 357 -32.05 -20.53 3.54
N TRP A 358 -30.94 -19.82 3.78
CA TRP A 358 -29.60 -20.24 3.36
C TRP A 358 -29.15 -21.51 4.10
N GLN A 359 -29.35 -21.55 5.43
CA GLN A 359 -29.08 -22.75 6.23
C GLN A 359 -29.92 -23.94 5.77
N GLY A 360 -31.22 -23.73 5.50
CA GLY A 360 -32.09 -24.77 4.96
C GLY A 360 -31.60 -25.30 3.62
N LEU A 361 -31.19 -24.41 2.70
CA LEU A 361 -30.64 -24.80 1.40
C LEU A 361 -29.35 -25.63 1.55
N LEU A 362 -28.46 -25.26 2.47
CA LEU A 362 -27.24 -26.03 2.75
C LEU A 362 -27.56 -27.40 3.36
N SER A 363 -28.46 -27.48 4.35
CA SER A 363 -28.86 -28.75 4.96
C SER A 363 -29.52 -29.70 3.96
N GLU A 364 -30.30 -29.18 3.00
CA GLU A 364 -30.88 -29.99 1.93
C GLU A 364 -29.82 -30.49 0.93
N ALA A 365 -28.84 -29.65 0.61
CA ALA A 365 -27.71 -30.06 -0.23
C ALA A 365 -26.88 -31.16 0.45
N GLU A 366 -26.65 -31.06 1.76
CA GLU A 366 -25.96 -32.08 2.56
C GLU A 366 -26.77 -33.39 2.66
N ALA A 367 -28.07 -33.31 2.96
CA ALA A 367 -28.93 -34.48 3.13
C ALA A 367 -29.11 -35.31 1.84
N ARG A 368 -28.98 -34.67 0.67
CA ARG A 368 -29.11 -35.34 -0.64
C ARG A 368 -27.79 -35.93 -1.16
N GLY A 369 -26.68 -35.80 -0.43
CA GLY A 369 -25.39 -36.38 -0.78
C GLY A 369 -24.67 -35.67 -1.94
N SER A 370 -23.36 -35.92 -2.09
CA SER A 370 -22.48 -35.20 -3.04
C SER A 370 -22.90 -35.36 -4.51
N GLU A 371 -23.62 -36.43 -4.86
CA GLU A 371 -24.14 -36.67 -6.21
C GLU A 371 -25.23 -35.68 -6.62
N VAL A 372 -26.04 -35.16 -5.69
CA VAL A 372 -27.13 -34.23 -6.04
C VAL A 372 -26.65 -32.78 -6.09
N ALA A 373 -25.65 -32.38 -5.31
CA ALA A 373 -24.96 -31.11 -5.53
C ALA A 373 -24.30 -31.09 -6.92
N ALA A 374 -23.68 -32.21 -7.32
CA ALA A 374 -23.14 -32.43 -8.66
C ALA A 374 -24.21 -32.56 -9.76
N GLN A 375 -25.41 -33.09 -9.46
CA GLN A 375 -26.53 -33.17 -10.41
C GLN A 375 -27.34 -31.87 -10.52
N LEU A 376 -27.48 -31.06 -9.45
CA LEU A 376 -28.04 -29.70 -9.50
C LEU A 376 -27.15 -28.77 -10.32
N LEU A 377 -25.83 -29.02 -10.28
CA LEU A 377 -24.82 -28.47 -11.18
C LEU A 377 -25.00 -29.00 -12.62
N ALA A 378 -24.87 -30.31 -12.85
CA ALA A 378 -24.83 -30.91 -14.19
C ALA A 378 -26.15 -30.83 -14.98
N ALA A 379 -27.31 -30.90 -14.31
CA ALA A 379 -28.62 -30.92 -14.97
C ALA A 379 -29.03 -29.55 -15.54
N ASN A 380 -28.34 -28.46 -15.18
CA ASN A 380 -28.68 -27.11 -15.61
C ASN A 380 -27.63 -26.44 -16.51
N THR A 381 -26.39 -26.94 -16.53
CA THR A 381 -25.26 -26.25 -17.19
C THR A 381 -24.72 -26.99 -18.41
N GLY A 382 -25.03 -28.28 -18.61
CA GLY A 382 -24.56 -29.06 -19.75
C GLY A 382 -23.06 -29.38 -19.78
N GLU A 383 -22.25 -28.69 -18.97
CA GLU A 383 -20.81 -28.90 -18.79
C GLU A 383 -20.39 -28.75 -17.31
N SER A 384 -19.22 -29.28 -16.95
CA SER A 384 -18.59 -29.12 -15.64
C SER A 384 -18.15 -27.67 -15.42
N GLY A 385 -19.09 -26.83 -14.98
CA GLY A 385 -18.93 -25.39 -14.79
C GLY A 385 -17.90 -24.97 -13.74
N GLY A 386 -17.19 -23.86 -14.01
CA GLY A 386 -16.24 -23.23 -13.08
C GLY A 386 -16.90 -22.63 -11.83
N GLU A 387 -16.10 -22.00 -10.97
CA GLU A 387 -16.57 -21.41 -9.69
C GLU A 387 -17.70 -20.37 -9.88
N SER A 388 -17.61 -19.54 -10.91
CA SER A 388 -18.59 -18.49 -11.18
C SER A 388 -19.99 -19.05 -11.41
N GLU A 389 -20.09 -20.18 -12.12
CA GLU A 389 -21.34 -20.83 -12.48
C GLU A 389 -22.00 -21.50 -11.28
N LEU A 390 -21.20 -22.12 -10.40
CA LEU A 390 -21.69 -22.68 -9.14
C LEU A 390 -22.30 -21.60 -8.24
N LEU A 391 -21.63 -20.45 -8.11
CA LEU A 391 -22.14 -19.33 -7.32
C LEU A 391 -23.45 -18.79 -7.90
N ARG A 392 -23.59 -18.72 -9.23
CA ARG A 392 -24.84 -18.33 -9.90
C ARG A 392 -25.97 -19.33 -9.64
N CYS A 393 -25.66 -20.62 -9.57
CA CYS A 393 -26.66 -21.64 -9.23
C CYS A 393 -27.19 -21.45 -7.80
N TYR A 394 -26.31 -21.27 -6.81
CA TYR A 394 -26.73 -20.99 -5.43
C TYR A 394 -27.50 -19.67 -5.32
N GLU A 395 -27.05 -18.62 -6.00
CA GLU A 395 -27.77 -17.35 -6.07
C GLU A 395 -29.19 -17.53 -6.59
N ARG A 396 -29.36 -18.23 -7.72
CA ARG A 396 -30.67 -18.48 -8.32
C ARG A 396 -31.59 -19.26 -7.38
N LEU A 397 -31.11 -20.36 -6.79
CA LEU A 397 -31.89 -21.18 -5.86
C LEU A 397 -32.32 -20.39 -4.62
N MET A 398 -31.41 -19.61 -4.04
CA MET A 398 -31.68 -18.76 -2.88
C MET A 398 -32.72 -17.68 -3.22
N ARG A 399 -32.57 -17.06 -4.39
CA ARG A 399 -33.48 -16.03 -4.90
C ARG A 399 -34.89 -16.61 -5.12
N GLU A 400 -35.01 -17.78 -5.75
CA GLU A 400 -36.30 -18.46 -5.97
C GLU A 400 -37.01 -18.78 -4.66
N ARG A 401 -36.29 -19.29 -3.65
CA ARG A 401 -36.86 -19.56 -2.31
C ARG A 401 -37.40 -18.30 -1.65
N LEU A 402 -36.59 -17.25 -1.60
CA LEU A 402 -36.97 -15.99 -0.96
C LEU A 402 -38.12 -15.31 -1.71
N HIS A 403 -38.12 -15.34 -3.04
CA HIS A 403 -39.24 -14.84 -3.83
C HIS A 403 -40.52 -15.59 -3.53
N ALA A 404 -40.49 -16.93 -3.52
CA ALA A 404 -41.65 -17.74 -3.16
C ALA A 404 -42.18 -17.42 -1.75
N ARG A 405 -41.30 -17.11 -0.78
CA ARG A 405 -41.72 -16.67 0.57
C ARG A 405 -42.46 -15.35 0.56
N VAL A 406 -41.99 -14.37 -0.21
CA VAL A 406 -42.71 -13.09 -0.33
C VAL A 406 -44.04 -13.28 -1.06
N GLU A 407 -44.06 -14.09 -2.12
CA GLU A 407 -45.31 -14.38 -2.85
C GLU A 407 -46.33 -15.10 -1.96
N ALA A 408 -45.92 -16.13 -1.22
CA ALA A 408 -46.78 -16.80 -0.25
C ALA A 408 -47.23 -15.86 0.88
N GLY A 409 -46.34 -14.98 1.35
CA GLY A 409 -46.64 -13.96 2.35
C GLY A 409 -47.63 -12.91 1.86
N THR A 410 -47.68 -12.58 0.56
CA THR A 410 -48.67 -11.63 0.04
C THR A 410 -50.12 -12.13 0.08
N SER A 411 -50.32 -13.43 0.28
CA SER A 411 -51.65 -14.07 0.44
C SER A 411 -52.09 -14.24 1.90
N ASP A 412 -51.20 -14.05 2.88
CA ASP A 412 -51.49 -14.15 4.33
C ASP A 412 -50.95 -12.92 5.08
N PRO A 413 -51.82 -12.00 5.55
CA PRO A 413 -51.41 -10.77 6.25
C PRO A 413 -50.56 -11.00 7.50
N VAL A 414 -50.68 -12.15 8.15
CA VAL A 414 -49.92 -12.51 9.36
C VAL A 414 -48.51 -13.00 9.00
N ALA A 415 -48.37 -13.72 7.89
CA ALA A 415 -47.07 -14.11 7.35
C ALA A 415 -46.31 -12.91 6.76
N PHE A 416 -47.02 -11.94 6.16
CA PHE A 416 -46.43 -10.69 5.68
C PHE A 416 -45.92 -9.80 6.82
N ALA A 417 -46.46 -9.92 8.03
CA ALA A 417 -45.97 -9.17 9.20
C ALA A 417 -44.53 -9.57 9.62
N ALA A 418 -44.03 -10.74 9.18
CA ALA A 418 -42.61 -11.11 9.34
C ALA A 418 -41.67 -10.25 8.48
N PHE A 419 -42.21 -9.66 7.40
CA PHE A 419 -41.62 -8.56 6.65
C PHE A 419 -42.28 -7.27 7.14
N GLU A 420 -41.95 -6.83 8.36
CA GLU A 420 -42.32 -5.49 8.83
C GLU A 420 -42.11 -4.48 7.69
N PRO A 421 -43.00 -3.48 7.53
CA PRO A 421 -42.87 -2.55 6.42
C PRO A 421 -41.52 -1.85 6.55
N ILE A 422 -40.59 -2.24 5.68
CA ILE A 422 -39.32 -1.54 5.53
C ILE A 422 -39.70 -0.09 5.22
N PRO A 423 -39.16 0.89 5.96
CA PRO A 423 -39.33 2.29 5.64
C PRO A 423 -38.98 2.54 4.17
N LEU A 424 -39.95 3.04 3.41
CA LEU A 424 -39.81 3.43 2.00
C LEU A 424 -40.34 4.85 1.84
N PRO A 425 -39.49 5.81 1.40
CA PRO A 425 -39.94 7.18 1.20
C PRO A 425 -40.82 7.34 -0.04
N GLY A 426 -41.74 8.31 0.00
CA GLY A 426 -42.38 8.93 -1.17
C GLY A 426 -43.03 8.02 -2.23
N VAL A 427 -44.37 7.91 -2.18
CA VAL A 427 -45.26 7.24 -3.17
C VAL A 427 -45.19 5.70 -3.19
N VAL A 428 -46.36 5.08 -3.32
CA VAL A 428 -46.60 3.63 -3.29
C VAL A 428 -45.97 2.96 -4.53
N LEU A 429 -44.66 2.72 -4.52
CA LEU A 429 -44.13 1.56 -5.23
C LEU A 429 -44.83 0.34 -4.63
N ALA A 430 -45.34 -0.57 -5.46
CA ALA A 430 -45.95 -1.79 -4.96
C ALA A 430 -44.93 -2.47 -4.03
N ARG A 431 -45.18 -2.50 -2.71
CA ARG A 431 -44.23 -2.96 -1.67
C ARG A 431 -43.57 -4.30 -2.02
N ARG A 432 -44.34 -5.15 -2.71
CA ARG A 432 -43.85 -6.39 -3.32
C ARG A 432 -42.66 -6.14 -4.24
N VAL A 433 -42.75 -5.25 -5.21
CA VAL A 433 -41.67 -4.90 -6.16
C VAL A 433 -40.41 -4.41 -5.43
N ALA A 434 -40.55 -3.53 -4.42
CA ALA A 434 -39.40 -3.10 -3.61
C ALA A 434 -38.73 -4.28 -2.89
N MET A 435 -39.52 -5.17 -2.29
CA MET A 435 -39.01 -6.36 -1.60
C MET A 435 -38.34 -7.35 -2.58
N MET A 436 -38.92 -7.55 -3.77
CA MET A 436 -38.31 -8.37 -4.82
C MET A 436 -36.98 -7.78 -5.29
N GLY A 437 -36.90 -6.45 -5.46
CA GLY A 437 -35.66 -5.76 -5.76
C GLY A 437 -34.62 -5.97 -4.66
N LEU A 438 -35.01 -5.78 -3.40
CA LEU A 438 -34.14 -6.01 -2.24
C LEU A 438 -33.56 -7.42 -2.22
N ILE A 439 -34.40 -8.45 -2.32
CA ILE A 439 -33.98 -9.85 -2.27
C ILE A 439 -33.04 -10.18 -3.42
N THR A 440 -33.35 -9.68 -4.62
CA THR A 440 -32.56 -9.91 -5.82
C THR A 440 -31.15 -9.36 -5.65
N GLU A 441 -31.04 -8.09 -5.26
CA GLU A 441 -29.75 -7.43 -5.05
C GLU A 441 -29.01 -8.00 -3.84
N ALA A 442 -29.69 -8.31 -2.74
CA ALA A 442 -29.08 -8.91 -1.56
C ALA A 442 -28.47 -10.29 -1.86
N CYS A 443 -29.18 -11.14 -2.62
CA CYS A 443 -28.64 -12.43 -3.04
C CYS A 443 -27.40 -12.22 -3.93
N SER A 444 -27.49 -11.36 -4.95
CA SER A 444 -26.35 -11.09 -5.83
C SER A 444 -25.13 -10.61 -5.04
N ALA A 445 -25.34 -9.67 -4.12
CA ALA A 445 -24.28 -9.08 -3.32
C ALA A 445 -23.69 -10.09 -2.32
N PHE A 446 -24.49 -10.98 -1.74
CA PHE A 446 -24.00 -12.07 -0.88
C PHE A 446 -23.01 -13.00 -1.59
N PHE A 447 -23.28 -13.37 -2.85
CA PHE A 447 -22.40 -14.29 -3.59
C PHE A 447 -21.23 -13.58 -4.28
N PHE A 448 -21.44 -12.35 -4.75
CA PHE A 448 -20.54 -11.69 -5.69
C PHE A 448 -19.97 -10.34 -5.23
N GLY A 449 -20.48 -9.76 -4.14
CA GLY A 449 -20.02 -8.49 -3.57
C GLY A 449 -18.68 -8.58 -2.85
N ASP A 450 -17.66 -9.13 -3.51
CA ASP A 450 -16.29 -9.18 -2.99
C ASP A 450 -15.59 -7.82 -3.01
N LEU A 451 -14.37 -7.78 -2.47
CA LEU A 451 -13.59 -6.55 -2.35
C LEU A 451 -13.33 -5.90 -3.72
N LEU A 452 -13.13 -6.70 -4.77
CA LEU A 452 -12.95 -6.19 -6.13
C LEU A 452 -14.25 -5.59 -6.67
N ARG A 453 -15.39 -6.29 -6.56
CA ARG A 453 -16.70 -5.75 -6.99
C ARG A 453 -17.01 -4.45 -6.28
N GLY A 454 -16.87 -4.41 -4.96
CA GLY A 454 -17.12 -3.21 -4.18
C GLY A 454 -16.22 -2.03 -4.59
N THR A 455 -14.95 -2.30 -4.92
CA THR A 455 -14.04 -1.27 -5.43
C THR A 455 -14.42 -0.78 -6.83
N LEU A 456 -14.82 -1.69 -7.72
CA LEU A 456 -15.27 -1.33 -9.07
C LEU A 456 -16.54 -0.46 -9.02
N GLU A 457 -17.51 -0.84 -8.18
CA GLU A 457 -18.73 -0.06 -7.98
C GLU A 457 -18.44 1.31 -7.34
N LEU A 458 -17.49 1.37 -6.38
CA LEU A 458 -17.04 2.63 -5.80
C LEU A 458 -16.46 3.54 -6.88
N MET A 459 -15.50 3.04 -7.67
CA MET A 459 -14.81 3.84 -8.68
C MET A 459 -15.74 4.22 -9.84
N ALA A 460 -16.75 3.41 -10.16
CA ALA A 460 -17.73 3.72 -11.21
C ALA A 460 -18.69 4.86 -10.83
N ASN A 461 -19.03 4.98 -9.53
CA ASN A 461 -20.05 5.92 -9.06
C ASN A 461 -19.47 7.13 -8.30
N ALA A 462 -18.23 7.04 -7.81
CA ALA A 462 -17.56 8.16 -7.17
C ALA A 462 -17.06 9.16 -8.22
N GLN A 463 -17.05 10.45 -7.86
CA GLN A 463 -16.37 11.52 -8.60
C GLN A 463 -15.36 12.19 -7.68
N GLY A 464 -14.19 12.50 -8.23
CA GLY A 464 -13.04 13.01 -7.48
C GLY A 464 -11.74 12.37 -7.92
N SER A 465 -10.74 12.41 -7.05
CA SER A 465 -9.40 11.88 -7.30
C SER A 465 -9.05 10.80 -6.27
N PHE A 466 -8.48 9.67 -6.71
CA PHE A 466 -8.43 8.43 -5.95
C PHE A 466 -7.10 7.71 -6.15
N GLY A 467 -6.28 7.66 -5.10
CA GLY A 467 -5.16 6.75 -4.92
C GLY A 467 -5.50 5.87 -3.73
N LEU A 468 -6.14 4.74 -4.01
CA LEU A 468 -6.80 3.91 -3.01
C LEU A 468 -6.06 2.60 -2.79
N VAL A 469 -6.02 2.18 -1.52
CA VAL A 469 -5.81 0.79 -1.13
C VAL A 469 -6.96 0.40 -0.23
N LEU A 470 -7.64 -0.68 -0.57
CA LEU A 470 -8.77 -1.22 0.18
C LEU A 470 -8.41 -2.61 0.67
N SER A 471 -8.67 -2.86 1.95
CA SER A 471 -8.57 -4.18 2.55
C SER A 471 -9.75 -4.42 3.49
N HIS A 472 -10.08 -5.70 3.67
CA HIS A 472 -11.18 -6.11 4.54
C HIS A 472 -10.79 -7.39 5.27
N SER A 473 -11.18 -7.53 6.54
CA SER A 473 -10.73 -8.64 7.40
C SER A 473 -11.05 -10.03 6.85
N LEU A 474 -12.16 -10.17 6.12
CA LEU A 474 -12.56 -11.43 5.47
C LEU A 474 -11.69 -11.78 4.25
N ASP A 475 -11.01 -10.80 3.66
CA ASP A 475 -10.22 -10.94 2.41
C ASP A 475 -8.72 -10.85 2.68
N ALA A 476 -8.30 -10.23 3.79
CA ALA A 476 -6.91 -9.97 4.18
C ALA A 476 -6.05 -11.24 4.35
N GLY A 477 -6.64 -12.42 4.24
CA GLY A 477 -5.92 -13.68 4.16
C GLY A 477 -5.26 -13.94 2.81
N GLY A 478 -5.75 -13.31 1.75
CA GLY A 478 -5.33 -13.59 0.39
C GLY A 478 -5.52 -12.46 -0.60
N GLU A 479 -6.08 -11.30 -0.23
CA GLU A 479 -6.44 -10.26 -1.19
C GLU A 479 -6.22 -8.84 -0.67
N VAL A 480 -5.90 -7.95 -1.61
CA VAL A 480 -5.92 -6.49 -1.44
C VAL A 480 -6.21 -5.85 -2.80
N VAL A 481 -6.95 -4.73 -2.80
CA VAL A 481 -7.29 -4.01 -4.04
C VAL A 481 -6.68 -2.61 -4.01
N PHE A 482 -6.10 -2.22 -5.14
CA PHE A 482 -5.58 -0.90 -5.43
C PHE A 482 -6.46 -0.24 -6.49
N ALA A 483 -6.68 1.07 -6.38
CA ALA A 483 -7.33 1.84 -7.43
C ALA A 483 -6.65 3.20 -7.63
N SER A 484 -6.61 3.68 -8.86
CA SER A 484 -5.95 4.91 -9.27
C SER A 484 -6.83 5.64 -10.28
N ARG A 485 -7.23 6.88 -9.98
CA ARG A 485 -7.90 7.80 -10.92
C ARG A 485 -7.68 9.24 -10.49
N GLY A 486 -6.99 10.04 -11.29
CA GLY A 486 -6.56 11.40 -10.95
C GLY A 486 -5.51 11.47 -9.84
N GLN A 487 -5.13 10.34 -9.23
CA GLN A 487 -4.05 10.24 -8.26
C GLN A 487 -3.22 9.02 -8.57
N THR A 488 -1.93 9.20 -8.42
CA THR A 488 -0.90 8.25 -8.79
C THR A 488 -0.88 7.06 -7.83
N MET A 489 -0.66 5.86 -8.36
CA MET A 489 -0.36 4.65 -7.58
C MET A 489 0.64 3.78 -8.32
N SER A 490 1.62 3.26 -7.58
CA SER A 490 2.65 2.37 -8.08
C SER A 490 2.71 1.09 -7.24
N ILE A 491 3.00 -0.04 -7.88
CA ILE A 491 3.21 -1.33 -7.24
C ILE A 491 4.54 -1.90 -7.74
N ALA A 492 5.49 -2.14 -6.83
CA ALA A 492 6.77 -2.75 -7.14
C ALA A 492 6.90 -4.14 -6.53
N PHE A 493 7.37 -5.06 -7.35
CA PHE A 493 7.57 -6.46 -7.04
C PHE A 493 9.06 -6.73 -6.92
N TYR A 494 9.44 -7.37 -5.82
CA TYR A 494 10.80 -7.82 -5.55
C TYR A 494 10.77 -9.33 -5.29
N PRO A 495 10.65 -10.16 -6.35
CA PRO A 495 10.51 -11.61 -6.21
C PRO A 495 11.63 -12.23 -5.39
N ALA A 496 12.88 -11.81 -5.63
CA ALA A 496 14.06 -12.29 -4.89
C ALA A 496 14.01 -12.01 -3.38
N LEU A 497 13.27 -10.97 -2.96
CA LEU A 497 13.08 -10.60 -1.55
C LEU A 497 11.77 -11.13 -0.97
N GLY A 498 10.90 -11.75 -1.79
CA GLY A 498 9.55 -12.13 -1.38
C GLY A 498 8.71 -10.93 -0.92
N CYS A 499 8.93 -9.76 -1.53
CA CYS A 499 8.34 -8.50 -1.08
C CYS A 499 7.59 -7.80 -2.22
N VAL A 500 6.43 -7.22 -1.87
CA VAL A 500 5.70 -6.29 -2.73
C VAL A 500 5.58 -4.99 -1.96
N THR A 501 5.90 -3.89 -2.62
CA THR A 501 5.77 -2.53 -2.08
C THR A 501 4.81 -1.76 -2.96
N PHE A 502 4.08 -0.82 -2.38
CA PHE A 502 3.14 0.01 -3.11
C PHE A 502 3.09 1.40 -2.47
N GLY A 503 2.70 2.39 -3.26
CA GLY A 503 2.50 3.74 -2.76
C GLY A 503 2.05 4.68 -3.87
N SER A 504 1.47 5.81 -3.48
CA SER A 504 1.17 6.88 -4.44
C SER A 504 2.42 7.55 -4.99
N GLU A 505 3.54 7.43 -4.28
CA GLU A 505 4.85 7.92 -4.71
C GLU A 505 5.72 6.78 -5.25
N ALA A 506 6.01 6.82 -6.55
CA ALA A 506 6.82 5.81 -7.24
C ALA A 506 8.24 5.64 -6.67
N ALA A 507 8.80 6.69 -6.05
CA ALA A 507 10.10 6.64 -5.39
C ALA A 507 10.07 5.84 -4.08
N ALA A 508 8.96 5.89 -3.33
CA ALA A 508 8.81 5.12 -2.10
C ALA A 508 8.88 3.61 -2.40
N THR A 509 8.29 3.17 -3.51
CA THR A 509 8.35 1.74 -3.91
C THR A 509 9.75 1.26 -4.25
N LYS A 510 10.73 2.16 -4.46
CA LYS A 510 12.14 1.83 -4.75
C LYS A 510 12.93 1.41 -3.50
N VAL A 511 12.33 1.45 -2.32
CA VAL A 511 12.96 1.13 -1.03
C VAL A 511 13.79 -0.16 -1.02
N CYS A 512 13.36 -1.20 -1.74
CA CYS A 512 14.05 -2.48 -1.78
C CYS A 512 15.15 -2.56 -2.86
N MET A 513 15.32 -1.51 -3.69
CA MET A 513 16.38 -1.46 -4.70
C MET A 513 17.75 -1.53 -4.03
N GLY A 514 18.62 -2.40 -4.55
CA GLY A 514 19.98 -2.57 -4.02
C GLY A 514 20.07 -3.33 -2.70
N MET A 515 18.94 -3.80 -2.12
CA MET A 515 18.94 -4.68 -0.95
C MET A 515 19.23 -6.15 -1.30
N GLN A 516 19.41 -6.46 -2.57
CA GLN A 516 19.81 -7.79 -3.02
C GLN A 516 21.24 -8.10 -2.57
N ASN A 517 21.46 -9.30 -2.02
CA ASN A 517 22.80 -9.90 -2.01
C ASN A 517 23.33 -9.87 -3.45
N PRO A 518 24.64 -9.69 -3.68
CA PRO A 518 25.20 -9.58 -5.02
C PRO A 518 24.65 -10.72 -5.86
N ALA A 519 23.95 -10.39 -6.95
CA ALA A 519 23.46 -11.36 -7.91
C ALA A 519 24.57 -12.39 -8.19
N PRO A 520 24.27 -13.69 -8.32
CA PRO A 520 25.24 -14.62 -8.86
C PRO A 520 25.80 -14.01 -10.13
N LYS A 521 27.13 -13.87 -10.24
CA LYS A 521 27.75 -13.41 -11.48
C LYS A 521 27.16 -14.26 -12.61
N PRO A 522 26.68 -13.64 -13.70
CA PRO A 522 26.14 -14.42 -14.81
C PRO A 522 27.22 -15.43 -15.23
N PRO A 523 26.88 -16.73 -15.37
CA PRO A 523 27.83 -17.70 -15.88
C PRO A 523 28.35 -17.21 -17.23
N LYS A 524 29.65 -17.39 -17.48
CA LYS A 524 30.25 -17.06 -18.77
C LYS A 524 29.48 -17.80 -19.86
N ARG A 525 28.83 -17.06 -20.76
CA ARG A 525 28.08 -17.57 -21.91
C ARG A 525 28.89 -18.62 -22.68
N THR A 526 28.50 -19.88 -22.55
CA THR A 526 28.84 -20.96 -23.49
C THR A 526 27.61 -21.84 -23.68
N GLY A 527 26.67 -21.39 -24.53
CA GLY A 527 25.48 -22.14 -24.95
C GLY A 527 24.14 -21.59 -24.44
N PRO A 528 23.01 -22.04 -25.02
CA PRO A 528 21.68 -21.78 -24.51
C PRO A 528 21.47 -22.66 -23.27
N ASP A 529 21.44 -22.03 -22.09
CA ASP A 529 21.30 -22.71 -20.80
C ASP A 529 19.91 -22.38 -20.24
N PRO A 530 19.05 -23.37 -19.90
CA PRO A 530 17.72 -23.13 -19.33
C PRO A 530 17.73 -22.36 -18.01
N GLU A 531 18.85 -22.34 -17.28
CA GLU A 531 19.03 -21.50 -16.07
C GLU A 531 19.05 -19.99 -16.38
N ALA A 532 19.26 -19.59 -17.64
CA ALA A 532 19.21 -18.19 -18.06
C ALA A 532 17.78 -17.64 -18.20
N GLU A 533 16.77 -18.48 -18.45
CA GLU A 533 15.36 -18.08 -18.41
C GLU A 533 14.89 -17.86 -16.96
N GLU A 534 15.26 -18.73 -16.01
CA GLU A 534 14.98 -18.53 -14.57
C GLU A 534 15.63 -17.24 -14.00
N ALA A 535 16.73 -16.77 -14.60
CA ALA A 535 17.42 -15.54 -14.18
C ALA A 535 16.72 -14.24 -14.63
N GLU A 536 15.97 -14.26 -15.75
CA GLU A 536 15.07 -13.15 -16.14
C GLU A 536 13.82 -13.07 -15.24
N GLU A 537 13.40 -14.19 -14.64
CA GLU A 537 12.19 -14.32 -13.83
C GLU A 537 12.29 -13.73 -12.40
N ALA A 538 13.50 -13.51 -11.89
CA ALA A 538 13.74 -12.95 -10.55
C ALA A 538 13.97 -11.42 -10.54
N VAL A 539 13.82 -10.75 -11.68
CA VAL A 539 14.08 -9.30 -11.83
C VAL A 539 13.04 -8.48 -11.08
N SER A 540 13.48 -7.46 -10.32
CA SER A 540 12.52 -6.55 -9.66
C SER A 540 11.93 -5.58 -10.68
N PHE A 541 10.61 -5.39 -10.64
CA PHE A 541 9.89 -4.50 -11.55
C PHE A 541 8.81 -3.70 -10.82
N ARG A 542 8.43 -2.56 -11.42
CA ARG A 542 7.33 -1.71 -10.96
C ARG A 542 6.29 -1.56 -12.06
N PHE A 543 5.04 -1.42 -11.66
CA PHE A 543 3.98 -0.90 -12.51
C PHE A 543 3.41 0.37 -11.90
N ASP A 544 3.18 1.35 -12.76
CA ASP A 544 2.45 2.57 -12.44
C ASP A 544 1.05 2.42 -13.03
N LEU A 545 0.04 2.50 -12.17
CA LEU A 545 -1.36 2.39 -12.57
C LEU A 545 -1.75 3.56 -13.48
N ASP A 546 -2.70 3.32 -14.38
CA ASP A 546 -3.27 4.34 -15.25
C ASP A 546 -4.25 5.23 -14.46
N ASP A 547 -3.71 6.32 -13.93
CA ASP A 547 -4.48 7.32 -13.18
C ASP A 547 -5.32 8.23 -14.08
N VAL A 548 -5.05 8.30 -15.38
CA VAL A 548 -5.85 9.13 -16.30
C VAL A 548 -7.13 8.40 -16.67
N ALA A 549 -7.02 7.14 -17.09
CA ALA A 549 -8.14 6.35 -17.55
C ALA A 549 -8.90 5.64 -16.41
N GLY A 550 -8.32 5.63 -15.21
CA GLY A 550 -8.82 4.90 -14.06
C GLY A 550 -8.42 3.43 -14.15
N GLU A 551 -7.65 2.95 -13.19
CA GLU A 551 -7.22 1.54 -13.15
C GLU A 551 -7.44 0.95 -11.76
N VAL A 552 -7.98 -0.28 -11.72
CA VAL A 552 -8.20 -1.08 -10.51
C VAL A 552 -7.39 -2.37 -10.62
N VAL A 553 -6.61 -2.67 -9.60
CA VAL A 553 -5.74 -3.86 -9.53
C VAL A 553 -6.07 -4.66 -8.28
N LEU A 554 -6.46 -5.91 -8.45
CA LEU A 554 -6.54 -6.90 -7.37
C LEU A 554 -5.23 -7.69 -7.33
N LEU A 555 -4.57 -7.69 -6.16
CA LEU A 555 -3.54 -8.68 -5.85
C LEU A 555 -4.15 -9.77 -4.98
N ARG A 556 -4.04 -11.01 -5.46
CA ARG A 556 -4.50 -12.21 -4.75
C ARG A 556 -3.32 -13.16 -4.49
N TRP A 557 -3.11 -13.58 -3.25
CA TRP A 557 -2.11 -14.57 -2.86
C TRP A 557 -2.72 -15.76 -2.14
N GLY A 558 -2.11 -16.92 -2.30
CA GLY A 558 -2.61 -18.17 -1.70
C GLY A 558 -1.82 -19.38 -2.16
N GLU A 559 -2.39 -20.57 -1.95
CA GLU A 559 -1.88 -21.81 -2.55
C GLU A 559 -2.05 -21.77 -4.07
N ALA A 560 -1.10 -22.36 -4.80
CA ALA A 560 -1.18 -22.46 -6.26
C ALA A 560 -2.48 -23.13 -6.70
N PRO A 561 -3.26 -22.55 -7.64
CA PRO A 561 -4.40 -23.24 -8.24
C PRO A 561 -3.93 -24.58 -8.83
N GLN A 562 -4.63 -25.68 -8.53
CA GLN A 562 -4.37 -26.93 -9.25
C GLN A 562 -4.86 -26.79 -10.69
N PRO A 563 -4.09 -27.26 -11.70
CA PRO A 563 -4.52 -27.20 -13.08
C PRO A 563 -5.85 -27.98 -13.25
N PRO A 564 -6.78 -27.48 -14.07
CA PRO A 564 -8.06 -28.15 -14.29
C PRO A 564 -7.83 -29.58 -14.82
N ALA A 565 -8.60 -30.54 -14.31
CA ALA A 565 -8.46 -31.97 -14.60
C ALA A 565 -8.75 -32.37 -16.07
N MET A 566 -9.01 -31.44 -16.97
CA MET A 566 -9.47 -31.72 -18.36
C MET A 566 -8.38 -31.65 -19.44
N ALA A 567 -7.10 -31.82 -19.10
CA ALA A 567 -6.03 -31.93 -20.09
C ALA A 567 -5.36 -33.32 -20.13
N GLN A 568 -6.04 -34.40 -19.73
CA GLN A 568 -5.48 -35.77 -19.78
C GLN A 568 -5.41 -36.39 -21.18
N GLY A 569 -5.42 -35.58 -22.24
CA GLY A 569 -5.19 -36.01 -23.63
C GLY A 569 -3.94 -35.42 -24.28
N ALA A 570 -3.31 -34.39 -23.69
CA ALA A 570 -2.06 -33.84 -24.18
C ALA A 570 -0.90 -34.54 -23.45
N SER A 571 -0.06 -35.21 -24.22
CA SER A 571 1.13 -35.94 -23.78
C SER A 571 1.86 -35.30 -22.60
N SER A 572 2.23 -36.12 -21.63
CA SER A 572 3.16 -35.82 -20.54
C SER A 572 4.38 -35.01 -21.02
N GLY A 573 4.30 -33.70 -20.82
CA GLY A 573 5.37 -32.75 -21.09
C GLY A 573 5.12 -31.52 -20.22
N ILE A 574 5.81 -31.47 -19.07
CA ILE A 574 6.18 -30.26 -18.32
C ILE A 574 5.14 -29.12 -18.40
N LEU A 575 4.02 -29.22 -17.67
CA LEU A 575 3.18 -28.07 -17.35
C LEU A 575 3.76 -27.36 -16.11
N ALA A 576 4.92 -26.73 -16.28
CA ALA A 576 5.50 -25.79 -15.35
C ALA A 576 5.23 -24.37 -15.88
N GLY A 577 4.12 -23.75 -15.47
CA GLY A 577 3.87 -22.34 -15.81
C GLY A 577 4.76 -21.45 -14.93
N GLY A 578 5.59 -20.60 -15.52
CA GLY A 578 6.40 -19.59 -14.81
C GLY A 578 5.65 -18.26 -14.58
N PRO A 579 6.30 -17.26 -13.94
CA PRO A 579 5.80 -15.88 -13.89
C PRO A 579 5.36 -15.37 -15.27
N GLY A 580 4.21 -14.69 -15.36
CA GLY A 580 3.60 -14.28 -16.62
C GLY A 580 2.53 -15.25 -17.17
N THR A 581 2.36 -16.42 -16.55
CA THR A 581 1.29 -17.38 -16.90
C THR A 581 -0.09 -16.80 -16.58
N ARG A 582 -1.04 -16.96 -17.50
CA ARG A 582 -2.45 -16.56 -17.30
C ARG A 582 -3.23 -17.65 -16.56
N HIS A 583 -4.03 -17.22 -15.59
CA HIS A 583 -4.92 -18.04 -14.78
C HIS A 583 -6.32 -17.45 -14.84
N LEU A 584 -7.35 -18.29 -14.80
CA LEU A 584 -8.74 -17.83 -14.72
C LEU A 584 -9.17 -17.76 -13.26
N LEU A 585 -9.54 -16.57 -12.78
CA LEU A 585 -9.99 -16.34 -11.40
C LEU A 585 -11.44 -15.85 -11.36
N CYS A 586 -12.28 -16.52 -10.58
CA CYS A 586 -13.60 -15.99 -10.24
C CYS A 586 -13.46 -14.84 -9.24
N CYS A 587 -13.86 -13.64 -9.66
CA CYS A 587 -13.90 -12.42 -8.85
C CYS A 587 -14.90 -11.43 -9.45
N ALA A 588 -15.55 -10.64 -8.60
CA ALA A 588 -16.60 -9.72 -8.99
C ALA A 588 -17.71 -10.35 -9.87
N GLY A 589 -18.08 -11.61 -9.56
CA GLY A 589 -19.15 -12.35 -10.26
C GLY A 589 -18.82 -12.84 -11.67
N HIS A 590 -17.56 -12.71 -12.10
CA HIS A 590 -17.11 -13.11 -13.42
C HIS A 590 -15.80 -13.89 -13.33
N ASP A 591 -15.56 -14.73 -14.32
CA ASP A 591 -14.25 -15.32 -14.52
C ASP A 591 -13.36 -14.28 -15.23
N ARG A 592 -12.23 -13.94 -14.61
CA ARG A 592 -11.31 -12.91 -15.11
C ARG A 592 -9.92 -13.48 -15.33
N ASP A 593 -9.27 -13.00 -16.38
CA ASP A 593 -7.86 -13.24 -16.62
C ASP A 593 -7.03 -12.62 -15.48
N ALA A 594 -6.31 -13.47 -14.78
CA ALA A 594 -5.31 -13.12 -13.80
C ALA A 594 -3.94 -13.50 -14.35
N VAL A 595 -2.92 -12.72 -14.02
CA VAL A 595 -1.55 -13.08 -14.39
C VAL A 595 -0.73 -13.38 -13.15
N GLU A 596 0.02 -14.46 -13.21
CA GLU A 596 0.97 -14.83 -12.16
C GLU A 596 2.14 -13.86 -12.13
N VAL A 597 2.31 -13.15 -11.00
CA VAL A 597 3.35 -12.14 -10.85
C VAL A 597 4.56 -12.66 -10.09
N CYS A 598 4.33 -13.57 -9.15
CA CYS A 598 5.40 -14.17 -8.37
C CYS A 598 4.98 -15.56 -7.88
N ARG A 599 5.93 -16.51 -7.91
CA ARG A 599 5.80 -17.81 -7.27
C ARG A 599 6.81 -17.93 -6.15
N LEU A 600 6.34 -18.33 -4.98
CA LEU A 600 7.19 -18.69 -3.85
C LEU A 600 7.07 -20.19 -3.61
N SER A 601 8.12 -20.94 -3.99
CA SER A 601 8.25 -22.35 -3.66
C SER A 601 8.98 -22.50 -2.32
N GLY A 602 8.33 -23.15 -1.36
CA GLY A 602 8.91 -23.47 -0.07
C GLY A 602 9.78 -24.72 -0.18
N GLY A 603 11.08 -24.60 -0.42
CA GLY A 603 11.99 -25.74 -0.30
C GLY A 603 13.22 -25.61 -1.16
N GLY A 604 14.18 -26.52 -1.01
CA GLY A 604 15.37 -26.60 -1.87
C GLY A 604 16.65 -27.34 -1.46
N GLY A 605 17.82 -26.67 -1.52
CA GLY A 605 19.13 -27.16 -1.13
C GLY A 605 20.34 -26.45 -1.74
N THR A 606 21.23 -25.99 -0.86
CA THR A 606 22.70 -25.87 -0.94
C THR A 606 23.41 -26.12 -2.29
N SER A 607 23.79 -25.04 -2.98
CA SER A 607 25.18 -24.61 -3.15
C SER A 607 25.19 -23.21 -3.77
N GLY A 608 25.52 -22.19 -2.96
CA GLY A 608 25.49 -20.77 -3.37
C GLY A 608 24.28 -19.97 -2.88
N GLY A 609 24.33 -19.49 -1.63
CA GLY A 609 23.81 -18.17 -1.21
C GLY A 609 22.33 -17.77 -1.37
N GLY A 610 21.42 -18.60 -1.89
CA GLY A 610 19.99 -18.29 -1.94
C GLY A 610 19.24 -18.76 -0.69
N TRP A 611 18.70 -17.83 0.11
CA TRP A 611 18.04 -18.08 1.41
C TRP A 611 16.72 -18.87 1.32
N TRP A 612 16.28 -19.22 0.11
CA TRP A 612 15.02 -19.89 -0.15
C TRP A 612 15.23 -21.18 -0.92
N ARG A 613 16.13 -22.07 -0.49
CA ARG A 613 16.15 -23.44 -1.00
C ARG A 613 16.80 -24.43 0.04
N LYS A 614 15.96 -25.29 0.70
CA LYS A 614 16.08 -26.50 1.60
C LYS A 614 14.87 -27.50 1.57
N ALA A 615 14.80 -28.58 0.79
CA ALA A 615 13.61 -29.45 0.56
C ALA A 615 13.89 -30.87 1.03
N GLY A 616 12.84 -31.49 1.58
CA GLY A 616 12.86 -32.88 2.04
C GLY A 616 11.88 -33.12 3.19
N ALA A 617 10.61 -32.76 3.03
CA ALA A 617 9.51 -33.31 3.82
C ALA A 617 8.21 -33.19 3.00
N GLU A 618 7.43 -34.26 2.93
CA GLU A 618 6.10 -34.29 2.31
C GLU A 618 5.24 -33.13 2.87
N GLY A 619 4.68 -32.30 1.97
CA GLY A 619 3.77 -31.20 2.34
C GLY A 619 4.21 -29.77 1.99
N THR A 620 5.10 -29.55 1.01
CA THR A 620 5.47 -28.20 0.55
C THR A 620 4.30 -27.53 -0.17
N THR A 621 3.70 -26.50 0.43
CA THR A 621 2.68 -25.67 -0.22
C THR A 621 3.35 -24.60 -1.08
N GLU A 622 3.30 -24.75 -2.40
CA GLU A 622 3.66 -23.67 -3.31
C GLU A 622 2.64 -22.53 -3.18
N ARG A 623 3.14 -21.30 -3.08
CA ARG A 623 2.29 -20.11 -3.03
C ARG A 623 2.49 -19.27 -4.27
N VAL A 624 1.40 -18.73 -4.77
CA VAL A 624 1.39 -17.83 -5.92
C VAL A 624 0.84 -16.47 -5.52
N LEU A 625 1.32 -15.45 -6.21
CA LEU A 625 0.77 -14.12 -6.23
C LEU A 625 0.24 -13.83 -7.62
N LEU A 626 -1.08 -13.66 -7.71
CA LEU A 626 -1.83 -13.39 -8.92
C LEU A 626 -2.27 -11.94 -8.92
N CYS A 627 -2.27 -11.33 -10.11
CA CYS A 627 -2.71 -9.98 -10.33
C CYS A 627 -3.83 -9.96 -11.37
N VAL A 628 -4.95 -9.32 -11.03
CA VAL A 628 -6.04 -9.02 -11.96
C VAL A 628 -6.08 -7.51 -12.13
N ASN A 629 -5.89 -7.04 -13.36
CA ASN A 629 -5.92 -5.61 -13.69
C ASN A 629 -7.16 -5.28 -14.53
N ILE A 630 -7.85 -4.20 -14.18
CA ILE A 630 -9.06 -3.72 -14.85
C ILE A 630 -8.89 -2.23 -15.10
N VAL A 631 -8.93 -1.85 -16.38
CA VAL A 631 -8.92 -0.44 -16.80
C VAL A 631 -10.37 0.00 -16.98
N GLN A 632 -10.77 1.14 -16.39
CA GLN A 632 -12.15 1.63 -16.45
C GLN A 632 -12.49 2.24 -17.81
N HIS A 633 -11.56 2.99 -18.39
CA HIS A 633 -11.74 3.68 -19.67
C HIS A 633 -10.55 3.43 -20.61
N GLY A 634 -10.79 3.29 -21.91
CA GLY A 634 -9.72 3.08 -22.89
C GLY A 634 -9.33 1.62 -23.12
N GLU A 635 -8.26 1.41 -23.89
CA GLU A 635 -7.80 0.07 -24.27
C GLU A 635 -7.05 -0.61 -23.12
N GLN A 636 -7.40 -1.87 -22.83
CA GLN A 636 -6.71 -2.67 -21.83
C GLN A 636 -5.34 -3.12 -22.35
N VAL A 637 -4.30 -2.34 -22.05
CA VAL A 637 -2.91 -2.74 -22.30
C VAL A 637 -2.46 -3.69 -21.21
N SER A 638 -1.81 -4.79 -21.60
CA SER A 638 -1.28 -5.78 -20.66
C SER A 638 -0.37 -5.11 -19.64
N MET A 639 -0.60 -5.37 -18.35
CA MET A 639 0.26 -4.86 -17.28
C MET A 639 1.73 -5.18 -17.56
N TRP A 640 2.03 -6.38 -18.08
CA TRP A 640 3.38 -6.86 -18.37
C TRP A 640 4.12 -6.07 -19.42
N GLN A 641 3.41 -5.43 -20.34
CA GLN A 641 3.99 -4.56 -21.36
C GLN A 641 4.36 -3.19 -20.78
N ARG A 642 3.71 -2.77 -19.69
CA ARG A 642 3.96 -1.50 -18.98
C ARG A 642 4.95 -1.62 -17.83
N ARG A 643 5.60 -2.79 -17.64
CA ARG A 643 6.54 -3.00 -16.53
C ARG A 643 7.79 -2.15 -16.70
N LEU A 644 8.18 -1.47 -15.63
CA LEU A 644 9.48 -0.82 -15.52
C LEU A 644 10.42 -1.73 -14.73
N GLN A 645 11.49 -2.18 -15.37
CA GLN A 645 12.56 -2.87 -14.66
C GLN A 645 13.25 -1.91 -13.69
N LEU A 646 13.38 -2.33 -12.43
CA LEU A 646 14.01 -1.54 -11.37
C LEU A 646 15.51 -1.81 -11.31
N ASP A 647 15.90 -3.09 -11.30
CA ASP A 647 17.30 -3.48 -11.16
C ASP A 647 18.09 -3.25 -12.45
N GLY A 648 19.27 -2.62 -12.35
CA GLY A 648 20.15 -2.38 -13.49
C GLY A 648 19.66 -1.32 -14.48
N ASN A 649 18.60 -0.59 -14.17
CA ASN A 649 18.08 0.47 -15.02
C ASN A 649 18.89 1.78 -14.83
N PRO A 650 19.60 2.28 -15.87
CA PRO A 650 20.47 3.46 -15.75
C PRO A 650 19.70 4.77 -15.55
N LEU A 651 18.39 4.77 -15.76
CA LEU A 651 17.52 5.93 -15.55
C LEU A 651 16.94 6.00 -14.14
N LEU A 652 17.17 4.97 -13.32
CA LEU A 652 16.67 4.87 -11.96
C LEU A 652 17.83 4.94 -10.97
N SER A 653 17.60 5.67 -9.89
CA SER A 653 18.49 5.70 -8.74
C SER A 653 17.84 4.96 -7.58
N ALA A 654 18.63 4.21 -6.83
CA ALA A 654 18.20 3.71 -5.54
C ALA A 654 17.88 4.91 -4.62
N PRO A 655 16.93 4.77 -3.69
CA PRO A 655 16.62 5.84 -2.76
C PRO A 655 17.86 6.18 -1.91
N PRO A 656 18.02 7.44 -1.48
CA PRO A 656 19.11 7.83 -0.61
C PRO A 656 19.08 7.02 0.68
N ASN A 657 20.24 6.81 1.31
CA ASN A 657 20.31 6.06 2.57
C ASN A 657 19.68 6.88 3.70
N VAL A 658 18.37 6.69 3.90
CA VAL A 658 17.53 7.34 4.92
C VAL A 658 17.70 6.76 6.33
N LEU A 659 18.73 5.95 6.58
CA LEU A 659 19.06 5.42 7.91
C LEU A 659 19.86 6.41 8.79
N CYS A 660 20.00 7.68 8.39
CA CYS A 660 20.67 8.69 9.21
C CYS A 660 19.71 9.34 10.22
N ALA A 661 20.25 9.76 11.37
CA ALA A 661 19.47 10.32 12.48
C ALA A 661 18.91 11.73 12.22
N ASP A 662 19.55 12.50 11.35
CA ASP A 662 19.10 13.84 10.94
C ASP A 662 19.17 13.99 9.40
N PRO A 663 18.15 13.49 8.68
CA PRO A 663 18.14 13.57 7.23
C PRO A 663 18.07 15.01 6.71
N VAL A 664 17.37 15.92 7.41
CA VAL A 664 17.26 17.32 7.01
C VAL A 664 18.60 18.03 7.19
N GLY A 665 19.27 17.84 8.33
CA GLY A 665 20.61 18.39 8.55
C GLY A 665 21.61 17.83 7.53
N ARG A 666 21.47 16.56 7.15
CA ARG A 666 22.31 15.98 6.09
C ARG A 666 22.06 16.61 4.73
N ASP A 667 20.80 16.82 4.34
CA ASP A 667 20.44 17.48 3.07
C ASP A 667 20.99 18.92 3.02
N LEU A 668 20.91 19.65 4.13
CA LEU A 668 21.49 20.99 4.25
C LEU A 668 23.02 20.98 4.06
N LEU A 669 23.71 20.00 4.65
CA LEU A 669 25.17 19.84 4.49
C LEU A 669 25.57 19.39 3.08
N ASP A 670 24.72 18.61 2.41
CA ASP A 670 24.95 18.13 1.05
C ASP A 670 24.65 19.20 -0.02
N THR A 671 23.93 20.29 0.33
CA THR A 671 23.51 21.34 -0.61
C THR A 671 24.66 21.90 -1.47
N PRO A 672 25.84 22.28 -0.94
CA PRO A 672 26.93 22.78 -1.77
C PRO A 672 27.45 21.75 -2.79
N ARG A 673 27.52 20.47 -2.39
CA ARG A 673 27.92 19.38 -3.27
C ARG A 673 26.91 19.21 -4.41
N ILE A 674 25.63 19.16 -4.08
CA ILE A 674 24.54 19.00 -5.05
C ILE A 674 24.51 20.17 -6.03
N LEU A 675 24.65 21.42 -5.57
CA LEU A 675 24.74 22.58 -6.46
C LEU A 675 25.97 22.51 -7.38
N GLY A 676 27.10 22.02 -6.87
CA GLY A 676 28.29 21.74 -7.68
C GLY A 676 28.05 20.70 -8.77
N GLU A 677 27.35 19.62 -8.44
CA GLU A 677 26.96 18.55 -9.39
C GLU A 677 25.98 19.06 -10.45
N ILE A 678 24.95 19.83 -10.05
CA ILE A 678 24.01 20.46 -10.98
C ILE A 678 24.76 21.39 -11.94
N THR A 679 25.64 22.25 -11.42
CA THR A 679 26.45 23.17 -12.23
C THR A 679 27.33 22.41 -13.22
N ALA A 680 28.04 21.38 -12.74
CA ALA A 680 28.89 20.54 -13.58
C ALA A 680 28.09 19.81 -14.69
N ASP A 681 26.87 19.39 -14.40
CA ASP A 681 26.00 18.74 -15.40
C ASP A 681 25.55 19.71 -16.49
N PHE A 682 25.20 20.95 -16.15
CA PHE A 682 24.91 22.01 -17.14
C PHE A 682 26.17 22.44 -17.92
N ASP A 683 27.35 22.39 -17.31
CA ASP A 683 28.62 22.84 -17.89
C ASP A 683 29.40 21.75 -18.66
N ALA A 684 28.90 20.51 -18.70
CA ALA A 684 29.53 19.36 -19.36
C ALA A 684 29.65 19.51 -20.89
N ARG A 685 30.53 20.42 -21.34
CA ARG A 685 30.87 20.66 -22.75
C ARG A 685 32.11 19.82 -23.09
N GLY A 686 31.93 18.72 -23.83
CA GLY A 686 33.07 18.08 -24.54
C GLY A 686 33.23 16.57 -24.42
N VAL A 687 32.42 15.86 -23.64
CA VAL A 687 32.41 14.38 -23.66
C VAL A 687 31.03 13.94 -24.12
N ALA A 688 30.90 13.59 -25.41
CA ALA A 688 29.69 13.05 -26.06
C ALA A 688 28.37 13.37 -25.31
N ALA A 689 27.82 14.56 -25.53
CA ALA A 689 26.74 15.16 -24.75
C ALA A 689 25.64 14.15 -24.30
N LYS A 690 25.70 13.76 -23.03
CA LYS A 690 24.71 12.90 -22.34
C LYS A 690 23.91 13.64 -21.25
N SER A 691 24.20 14.91 -20.95
CA SER A 691 23.41 15.68 -19.96
C SER A 691 22.02 16.00 -20.52
N ALA A 692 21.00 15.40 -19.90
CA ALA A 692 19.60 15.70 -20.20
C ALA A 692 19.24 17.15 -19.85
N ASN A 693 19.88 17.73 -18.83
CA ASN A 693 19.65 19.11 -18.40
C ASN A 693 20.17 20.11 -19.44
N LEU A 694 21.37 19.88 -20.00
CA LEU A 694 21.90 20.73 -21.06
C LEU A 694 21.00 20.73 -22.30
N VAL A 695 20.52 19.56 -22.72
CA VAL A 695 19.59 19.43 -23.86
C VAL A 695 18.27 20.14 -23.58
N SER A 696 17.73 19.99 -22.37
CA SER A 696 16.48 20.64 -21.95
C SER A 696 16.63 22.16 -21.90
N ALA A 697 17.72 22.68 -21.31
CA ALA A 697 18.00 24.11 -21.26
C ALA A 697 18.26 24.72 -22.65
N TRP A 698 18.95 24.01 -23.54
CA TRP A 698 19.13 24.45 -24.92
C TRP A 698 17.77 24.57 -25.64
N THR A 699 16.90 23.58 -25.46
CA THR A 699 15.56 23.57 -26.05
C THR A 699 14.69 24.69 -25.49
N PHE A 700 14.67 24.86 -24.17
CA PHE A 700 13.99 25.97 -23.49
C PHE A 700 14.47 27.33 -24.01
N THR A 701 15.79 27.52 -24.08
CA THR A 701 16.40 28.77 -24.54
C THR A 701 16.05 29.06 -26.01
N ASN A 702 15.97 28.04 -26.86
CA ASN A 702 15.57 28.22 -28.25
C ASN A 702 14.12 28.69 -28.38
N LYS A 703 13.20 28.14 -27.59
CA LYS A 703 11.80 28.61 -27.55
C LYS A 703 11.73 30.04 -27.05
N LEU A 704 12.49 30.38 -26.02
CA LEU A 704 12.60 31.74 -25.52
C LEU A 704 13.13 32.73 -26.58
N ARG A 705 14.16 32.34 -27.34
CA ARG A 705 14.69 33.15 -28.45
C ARG A 705 13.66 33.39 -29.54
N GLN A 706 12.78 32.42 -29.82
CA GLN A 706 11.69 32.60 -30.79
C GLN A 706 10.69 33.66 -30.30
N ARG A 707 10.31 33.64 -29.02
CA ARG A 707 9.45 34.66 -28.40
C ARG A 707 10.07 36.06 -28.48
N LEU A 708 11.33 36.19 -28.09
CA LEU A 708 12.07 37.46 -28.17
C LEU A 708 12.16 38.00 -29.61
N LYS A 709 12.32 37.11 -30.61
CA LYS A 709 12.30 37.50 -32.03
C LYS A 709 10.94 38.09 -32.44
N ARG A 710 9.83 37.48 -32.01
CA ARG A 710 8.47 37.97 -32.29
C ARG A 710 8.21 39.35 -31.69
N HIS A 711 8.64 39.57 -30.45
CA HIS A 711 8.61 40.89 -29.80
C HIS A 711 9.41 41.93 -30.61
N ARG A 712 10.61 41.56 -31.05
CA ARG A 712 11.46 42.46 -31.85
C ARG A 712 10.87 42.77 -33.24
N SER A 713 10.19 41.82 -33.87
CA SER A 713 9.52 42.02 -35.17
C SER A 713 8.14 42.64 -35.06
N GLY A 714 7.61 42.85 -33.85
CA GLY A 714 6.24 43.33 -33.64
C GLY A 714 5.15 42.33 -34.03
N THR A 715 5.51 41.05 -34.18
CA THR A 715 4.59 39.97 -34.58
C THR A 715 4.20 39.09 -33.38
N HIS A 716 4.32 39.61 -32.17
CA HIS A 716 3.92 38.91 -30.95
C HIS A 716 2.39 38.99 -30.80
N ASP A 717 1.78 37.88 -30.37
CA ASP A 717 0.33 37.65 -30.34
C ASP A 717 -0.33 38.09 -29.01
N GLY A 718 0.44 38.69 -28.09
CA GLY A 718 -0.01 39.09 -26.77
C GLY A 718 -0.14 37.92 -25.77
N SER A 719 0.23 36.70 -26.18
CA SER A 719 0.17 35.53 -25.30
C SER A 719 1.23 35.59 -24.20
N VAL A 720 1.01 34.85 -23.12
CA VAL A 720 2.00 34.74 -22.05
C VAL A 720 3.26 34.11 -22.64
N ASP A 721 4.43 34.74 -22.44
CA ASP A 721 5.68 34.21 -22.99
C ASP A 721 6.12 32.98 -22.20
N ILE A 722 6.10 33.10 -20.87
CA ILE A 722 6.48 32.04 -19.93
C ILE A 722 5.46 31.96 -18.80
N LEU A 723 4.93 30.77 -18.57
CA LEU A 723 4.12 30.43 -17.40
C LEU A 723 4.95 29.52 -16.49
N ILE A 724 5.13 29.93 -15.25
CA ILE A 724 5.82 29.14 -14.22
C ILE A 724 4.81 28.69 -13.18
N THR A 725 4.78 27.39 -12.90
CA THR A 725 3.82 26.81 -11.96
C THR A 725 4.43 25.73 -11.08
N GLY A 726 3.87 25.57 -9.89
CA GLY A 726 4.32 24.65 -8.87
C GLY A 726 3.48 24.81 -7.60
N CYS A 727 3.89 24.16 -6.52
CA CYS A 727 3.30 24.31 -5.20
C CYS A 727 4.37 24.72 -4.18
N GLU A 728 4.00 25.61 -3.26
CA GLU A 728 4.78 25.99 -2.08
C GLU A 728 6.25 26.30 -2.41
N VAL A 729 7.20 25.55 -1.84
CA VAL A 729 8.65 25.75 -2.04
C VAL A 729 9.05 25.61 -3.50
N SER A 730 8.43 24.69 -4.25
CA SER A 730 8.73 24.53 -5.69
C SER A 730 8.28 25.75 -6.48
N LEU A 731 7.14 26.36 -6.12
CA LEU A 731 6.69 27.62 -6.73
C LEU A 731 7.61 28.78 -6.33
N TRP A 732 8.00 28.85 -5.06
CA TRP A 732 8.90 29.90 -4.56
C TRP A 732 10.24 29.94 -5.30
N VAL A 733 10.84 28.77 -5.59
CA VAL A 733 12.04 28.68 -6.45
C VAL A 733 11.75 29.22 -7.85
N GLY A 734 10.59 28.90 -8.41
CA GLY A 734 10.11 29.43 -9.69
C GLY A 734 9.95 30.96 -9.69
N GLU A 735 9.48 31.54 -8.59
CA GLU A 735 9.36 33.00 -8.41
C GLU A 735 10.73 33.69 -8.44
N GLN A 736 11.75 33.09 -7.80
CA GLN A 736 13.12 33.64 -7.85
C GLN A 736 13.67 33.63 -9.27
N PHE A 737 13.51 32.51 -9.98
CA PHE A 737 13.92 32.39 -11.37
C PHE A 737 13.17 33.37 -12.29
N ALA A 738 11.87 33.57 -12.07
CA ALA A 738 11.05 34.53 -12.82
C ALA A 738 11.57 35.97 -12.64
N ALA A 739 11.88 36.36 -11.40
CA ALA A 739 12.38 37.68 -11.08
C ALA A 739 13.71 37.95 -11.80
N ASP A 740 14.66 37.01 -11.73
CA ASP A 740 15.94 37.11 -12.44
C ASP A 740 15.75 37.21 -13.96
N LEU A 741 14.85 36.39 -14.52
CA LEU A 741 14.60 36.40 -15.96
C LEU A 741 13.93 37.70 -16.43
N GLN A 742 13.01 38.26 -15.64
CA GLN A 742 12.38 39.55 -15.92
C GLN A 742 13.39 40.71 -15.89
N LEU A 743 14.38 40.65 -15.00
CA LEU A 743 15.47 41.65 -14.96
C LEU A 743 16.32 41.60 -16.23
N VAL A 744 16.64 40.39 -16.72
CA VAL A 744 17.45 40.22 -17.94
C VAL A 744 16.65 40.55 -19.21
N TYR A 745 15.37 40.21 -19.25
CA TYR A 745 14.50 40.38 -20.42
C TYR A 745 13.19 41.11 -20.08
N PRO A 746 13.22 42.43 -19.86
CA PRO A 746 12.10 43.20 -19.33
C PRO A 746 10.87 43.27 -20.24
N ARG A 747 10.99 42.87 -21.51
CA ARG A 747 9.89 42.84 -22.48
C ARG A 747 9.10 41.53 -22.46
N LEU A 748 9.59 40.49 -21.80
CA LEU A 748 8.85 39.24 -21.68
C LEU A 748 7.68 39.40 -20.73
N ARG A 749 6.57 38.76 -21.06
CA ARG A 749 5.43 38.57 -20.17
C ARG A 749 5.58 37.23 -19.45
N ILE A 750 6.08 37.29 -18.21
CA ILE A 750 6.28 36.12 -17.34
C ILE A 750 5.18 36.11 -16.29
N GLU A 751 4.45 35.00 -16.19
CA GLU A 751 3.41 34.79 -15.17
C GLU A 751 3.83 33.65 -14.25
N VAL A 752 3.70 33.85 -12.93
CA VAL A 752 4.02 32.83 -11.91
C VAL A 752 2.77 32.56 -11.09
N LEU A 753 2.29 31.32 -11.12
CA LEU A 753 1.00 30.96 -10.52
C LEU A 753 1.07 29.60 -9.85
N SER A 754 0.36 29.47 -8.73
CA SER A 754 0.20 28.19 -8.06
C SER A 754 -0.58 27.22 -8.94
N ALA A 755 -0.13 25.97 -9.01
CA ALA A 755 -0.80 24.91 -9.74
C ALA A 755 -2.25 24.69 -9.26
N ASN A 756 -2.51 24.82 -7.95
CA ASN A 756 -3.86 24.75 -7.39
C ASN A 756 -4.79 25.84 -7.96
N LYS A 757 -4.26 27.05 -8.16
CA LYS A 757 -5.03 28.17 -8.74
C LYS A 757 -5.32 27.92 -10.22
N LEU A 758 -4.32 27.45 -10.97
CA LEU A 758 -4.50 27.09 -12.39
C LEU A 758 -5.59 26.04 -12.56
N LEU A 759 -5.56 24.95 -11.78
CA LEU A 759 -6.59 23.92 -11.83
C LEU A 759 -7.97 24.46 -11.44
N GLY A 760 -8.05 25.24 -10.37
CA GLY A 760 -9.31 25.87 -9.95
C GLY A 760 -9.90 26.82 -11.00
N GLN A 761 -9.08 27.45 -11.84
CA GLN A 761 -9.52 28.47 -12.80
C GLN A 761 -9.71 27.93 -14.23
N LEU A 762 -8.97 26.89 -14.61
CA LEU A 762 -8.95 26.35 -15.97
C LEU A 762 -9.41 24.89 -16.06
N GLY A 763 -9.37 24.15 -14.94
CA GLY A 763 -9.61 22.71 -14.90
C GLY A 763 -10.98 22.29 -14.37
N GLN A 764 -11.89 23.23 -14.09
CA GLN A 764 -13.21 22.90 -13.53
C GLN A 764 -14.28 22.72 -14.62
N THR A 765 -15.08 21.67 -14.48
CA THR A 765 -16.26 21.38 -15.31
C THR A 765 -17.43 22.32 -15.03
N MET A 766 -17.50 22.92 -13.83
CA MET A 766 -18.45 23.99 -13.51
C MET A 766 -17.69 25.27 -13.12
N PRO A 767 -18.10 26.45 -13.61
CA PRO A 767 -17.41 27.70 -13.30
C PRO A 767 -17.70 28.13 -11.86
N ILE A 768 -16.77 27.85 -10.93
CA ILE A 768 -16.82 28.46 -9.60
C ILE A 768 -16.33 29.92 -9.72
N PRO A 769 -17.10 30.92 -9.23
CA PRO A 769 -16.67 32.31 -9.29
C PRO A 769 -15.38 32.51 -8.50
N SER A 770 -14.28 32.80 -9.19
CA SER A 770 -13.01 33.18 -8.56
C SER A 770 -13.09 34.64 -8.11
N LEU A 771 -13.78 34.89 -7.00
CA LEU A 771 -13.88 36.22 -6.41
C LEU A 771 -12.48 36.71 -5.99
N GLY A 772 -12.01 37.78 -6.62
CA GLY A 772 -10.79 38.50 -6.22
C GLY A 772 -9.52 38.25 -7.05
N PHE A 773 -9.54 37.37 -8.05
CA PHE A 773 -8.38 37.13 -8.93
C PHE A 773 -8.68 37.53 -10.39
N ARG A 774 -7.78 38.32 -11.01
CA ARG A 774 -7.91 38.77 -12.42
C ARG A 774 -7.52 37.72 -13.47
N PHE A 775 -7.27 36.47 -13.05
CA PHE A 775 -6.76 35.42 -13.91
C PHE A 775 -7.89 34.50 -14.38
N GLY A 776 -8.00 34.31 -15.70
CA GLY A 776 -8.93 33.39 -16.34
C GLY A 776 -8.63 33.27 -17.83
N ALA A 777 -9.23 32.27 -18.51
CA ALA A 777 -9.02 32.02 -19.93
C ALA A 777 -9.36 33.22 -20.83
N ALA A 778 -10.22 34.14 -20.37
CA ALA A 778 -10.55 35.37 -21.06
C ALA A 778 -9.52 36.51 -20.88
N THR A 779 -8.65 36.43 -19.86
CA THR A 779 -7.67 37.50 -19.54
C THR A 779 -6.23 37.12 -19.89
N HIS A 780 -5.94 35.83 -20.05
CA HIS A 780 -4.62 35.31 -20.40
C HIS A 780 -4.74 34.33 -21.56
N HIS A 781 -3.93 34.57 -22.60
CA HIS A 781 -3.82 33.70 -23.78
C HIS A 781 -2.56 32.83 -23.64
N PHE A 782 -2.71 31.51 -23.77
CA PHE A 782 -1.63 30.54 -23.54
C PHE A 782 -1.08 29.87 -24.81
N ASP A 783 -1.50 30.31 -26.00
CA ASP A 783 -1.02 29.70 -27.24
C ASP A 783 0.50 29.85 -27.37
N GLN A 784 1.14 28.72 -27.67
CA GLN A 784 2.59 28.55 -27.75
C GLN A 784 3.36 28.92 -26.47
N THR A 785 2.70 29.17 -25.34
CA THR A 785 3.37 29.63 -24.09
C THR A 785 4.41 28.61 -23.65
N ILE A 786 5.55 29.09 -23.17
CA ILE A 786 6.57 28.20 -22.59
C ILE A 786 6.15 27.91 -21.15
N VAL A 787 5.81 26.67 -20.83
CA VAL A 787 5.37 26.29 -19.49
C VAL A 787 6.53 25.64 -18.75
N LEU A 788 6.81 26.10 -17.54
CA LEU A 788 7.76 25.50 -16.62
C LEU A 788 7.03 25.00 -15.37
N VAL A 789 6.96 23.69 -15.21
CA VAL A 789 6.32 23.02 -14.06
C VAL A 789 7.40 22.59 -13.08
N LEU A 790 7.38 23.11 -11.86
CA LEU A 790 8.32 22.76 -10.79
C LEU A 790 7.65 21.81 -9.79
N SER A 791 8.25 20.64 -9.62
CA SER A 791 7.80 19.66 -8.63
C SER A 791 8.96 18.76 -8.24
N HIS A 792 9.41 18.83 -6.99
CA HIS A 792 10.50 17.96 -6.51
C HIS A 792 10.19 16.48 -6.78
N SER A 793 9.05 15.98 -6.28
CA SER A 793 8.66 14.56 -6.43
C SER A 793 8.18 14.20 -7.84
N GLY A 794 7.72 15.18 -8.61
CA GLY A 794 7.00 14.98 -9.87
C GLY A 794 5.71 14.15 -9.74
N GLY A 795 5.24 13.89 -8.52
CA GLY A 795 3.97 13.21 -8.22
C GLY A 795 2.98 14.07 -7.44
N THR A 796 3.34 15.33 -7.14
CA THR A 796 2.38 16.27 -6.53
C THR A 796 1.20 16.48 -7.47
N TYR A 797 -0.02 16.22 -6.97
CA TYR A 797 -1.26 16.25 -7.76
C TYR A 797 -1.39 17.50 -8.62
N ALA A 798 -1.34 18.69 -8.01
CA ALA A 798 -1.66 19.90 -8.74
C ALA A 798 -0.68 20.22 -9.90
N PRO A 799 0.66 20.17 -9.70
CA PRO A 799 1.62 20.27 -10.79
C PRO A 799 1.45 19.18 -11.86
N LEU A 800 1.19 17.94 -11.47
CA LEU A 800 0.98 16.83 -12.42
C LEU A 800 -0.26 17.04 -13.28
N ALA A 801 -1.41 17.35 -12.67
CA ALA A 801 -2.64 17.63 -13.37
C ALA A 801 -2.52 18.88 -14.26
N CYS A 802 -1.72 19.89 -13.86
CA CYS A 802 -1.38 21.02 -14.72
C CYS A 802 -0.63 20.60 -15.98
N CYS A 803 0.24 19.57 -15.95
CA CYS A 803 0.90 19.08 -17.16
C CYS A 803 -0.14 18.62 -18.20
N SER A 804 -1.15 17.86 -17.78
CA SER A 804 -2.21 17.36 -18.66
C SER A 804 -3.19 18.46 -19.08
N LEU A 805 -3.52 19.40 -18.19
CA LEU A 805 -4.38 20.54 -18.52
C LEU A 805 -3.71 21.45 -19.56
N LEU A 806 -2.43 21.78 -19.36
CA LEU A 806 -1.71 22.74 -20.19
C LEU A 806 -1.30 22.18 -21.55
N SER A 807 -1.26 20.85 -21.72
CA SER A 807 -1.00 20.22 -23.02
C SER A 807 -2.08 20.55 -24.05
N GLY A 808 -3.32 20.82 -23.60
CA GLY A 808 -4.40 21.32 -24.45
C GLY A 808 -4.17 22.75 -24.98
N PHE A 809 -3.25 23.51 -24.36
CA PHE A 809 -2.95 24.89 -24.76
C PHE A 809 -1.59 25.04 -25.45
N THR A 810 -0.61 24.20 -25.09
CA THR A 810 0.74 24.29 -25.67
C THR A 810 1.51 22.98 -25.60
N SER A 811 2.38 22.77 -26.59
CA SER A 811 3.34 21.66 -26.62
C SER A 811 4.70 22.03 -26.01
N ASN A 812 4.89 23.27 -25.52
CA ASN A 812 6.17 23.75 -24.99
C ASN A 812 6.23 23.63 -23.46
N ILE A 813 6.02 22.41 -22.94
CA ILE A 813 6.00 22.13 -21.51
C ILE A 813 7.34 21.55 -21.06
N PHE A 814 7.90 22.12 -20.00
CA PHE A 814 9.14 21.70 -19.36
C PHE A 814 8.86 21.39 -17.90
N VAL A 815 9.48 20.33 -17.38
CA VAL A 815 9.30 19.91 -15.98
C VAL A 815 10.66 19.90 -15.28
N VAL A 816 10.71 20.45 -14.07
CA VAL A 816 11.88 20.41 -13.19
C VAL A 816 11.56 19.52 -12.00
N THR A 817 12.23 18.38 -11.92
CA THR A 817 12.06 17.34 -10.89
C THR A 817 13.40 16.90 -10.32
N SER A 818 13.38 16.26 -9.14
CA SER A 818 14.61 15.73 -8.53
C SER A 818 15.12 14.45 -9.20
N GLU A 819 14.26 13.76 -9.96
CA GLU A 819 14.59 12.54 -10.71
C GLU A 819 13.89 12.51 -12.08
N LEU A 820 14.39 11.70 -13.02
CA LEU A 820 13.83 11.59 -14.38
C LEU A 820 12.58 10.70 -14.44
N ASP A 821 12.49 9.72 -13.53
CA ASP A 821 11.41 8.75 -13.44
C ASP A 821 10.30 9.28 -12.53
N THR A 822 9.60 10.30 -13.01
CA THR A 822 8.43 10.87 -12.32
C THR A 822 7.21 10.88 -13.22
N GLN A 823 6.03 10.93 -12.59
CA GLN A 823 4.76 10.99 -13.29
C GLN A 823 4.63 12.26 -14.13
N ALA A 824 5.07 13.41 -13.61
CA ALA A 824 5.09 14.68 -14.34
C ALA A 824 5.98 14.61 -15.58
N ALA A 825 7.15 13.97 -15.47
CA ALA A 825 8.02 13.74 -16.63
C ALA A 825 7.37 12.80 -17.66
N ARG A 826 6.64 11.76 -17.22
CA ARG A 826 5.88 10.86 -18.10
C ARG A 826 4.75 11.60 -18.83
N ALA A 827 3.96 12.40 -18.11
CA ALA A 827 2.84 13.16 -18.67
C ALA A 827 3.27 14.10 -19.81
N VAL A 828 4.45 14.71 -19.70
CA VAL A 828 5.00 15.60 -20.73
C VAL A 828 5.66 14.85 -21.89
N ARG A 829 6.11 13.60 -21.70
CA ARG A 829 6.66 12.75 -22.78
C ARG A 829 5.58 12.12 -23.66
N SER A 830 4.37 11.96 -23.16
CA SER A 830 3.24 11.38 -23.91
C SER A 830 2.52 12.37 -24.82
N VAL A 831 2.82 13.67 -24.67
CA VAL A 831 2.34 14.78 -25.50
C VAL A 831 3.35 15.04 -26.61
#